data_AF-A0A1S3R822-F1
#
_entry.id   AF-A0A1S3R822-F1
#
_cell.length_a   1.000
_cell.length_b   1.000
_cell.length_c   1.000
_cell.angle_alpha   90.00
_cell.angle_beta   90.00
_cell.angle_gamma   90.00
#
_symmetry.space_group_name_H-M   'P 1'
#
loop_
_entity.id
_entity.type
_entity.pdbx_description
1 polymer ?
#
loop_
_entity_poly.entity_id
_entity_poly.type
_entity_poly.pdbx_seq_one_letter_code
_entity_poly.pdbx_strand_id
1 'polypeptide(L)'
;MNPPKYDKIEDMAMMTYLNEASVLYNLKERYAAWMIYTYSGLFCATVNPYKWLPVYDAEVVNAYRGKKRVEAPPHIFSVSDNAFQFMMIDKENQSILITGESGAGKTVNTKRVIQYFATIAVSGGKKEADPNKMQGSLEDQIIAANPLLESYGNAKTVRNDNSSRFGKFIRIHFQAGKLAKADIETYLLEKSRVSFQLPDERGYHIFFQLMTGHKPEIVEMTLLTTNPYDFPMCSQGQITVASINDNEELDATDDAITILGFTNDEKIGIYKLTGAVVHHGNLKFKQKQREEQAEPDGTEVADKIAYLLGLNSAEMLKALCYPRVKVGNEYVTKGQTVAQVNNSVTALAKSIYERMFLWMVIRINEMLDTKNPRQFYIGVLDIAGFEIFDYNSMEQLCINFTNEKLQQFFNHTMFVLEQEEYKKEGIVWAFIDFGMDLAACIELIEKPLGIFSILEEECMFPKSSDTPFKDKLYSQHLGKTKSFEKPKPAKGKQEAHFSLVHYAGTVDYNITGWLEKNKDPLNDSVCQLYGKSGVKILAALYPPPPPEDTSKKGGKKKGGSMQTVSSQFRENLHKLMTNLRSTHPHFVRCLIPNESKTPGLMENFLVIHQLRCNGVLEGIRICRKGFPSRILYADFKQRYKVLNASVIPDGQFMDNKKASEKLLGSIDVNHDDYKFGHTKVFFKAGLLGVLEEMRDEKLATLVGMLQALSRGFLMRREFTKMMERRESIFAIQYNIRSEGESLNDAEERCEGLIKSKIQQEAKLKETTERLEDEEEINAELTAKKRKLEDECSELKKDIDDLELTLAKVEKEKHATENKVKNLTEEMASMDESVAKLTKEKKALQEAHQQTLDDLQAEEDKVNTLTKAKTKLEQQVDDLEGSLEQEKKLRMDLERSKRKLEGDLKLAQESIMDLENDKQQADEKIKKKEFETTQLLSKVEDEQSLGAQLQKKIKELQVQ
;
A
#
# COMPACT_ATOMS: atom_id res chain seq x y z
N MET A 1 56.97 -8.15 -7.90
CA MET A 1 56.13 -8.37 -6.71
C MET A 1 55.55 -7.03 -6.31
N ASN A 2 54.26 -6.93 -5.99
CA ASN A 2 53.71 -5.67 -5.47
C ASN A 2 54.16 -5.46 -4.02
N PRO A 3 54.40 -4.22 -3.57
CA PRO A 3 54.69 -3.92 -2.17
C PRO A 3 53.56 -4.35 -1.22
N PRO A 4 53.84 -4.68 0.06
CA PRO A 4 52.84 -5.12 1.04
C PRO A 4 51.68 -4.15 1.28
N LYS A 5 51.85 -2.86 0.95
CA LYS A 5 50.76 -1.88 1.00
C LYS A 5 49.56 -2.21 0.08
N TYR A 6 49.74 -3.14 -0.85
CA TYR A 6 48.69 -3.63 -1.77
C TYR A 6 48.08 -4.96 -1.32
N ASP A 7 48.43 -5.45 -0.12
CA ASP A 7 47.85 -6.68 0.43
C ASP A 7 46.36 -6.48 0.71
N LYS A 8 45.54 -7.43 0.21
CA LYS A 8 44.08 -7.43 0.33
C LYS A 8 43.39 -6.17 -0.21
N ILE A 9 44.00 -5.50 -1.18
CA ILE A 9 43.44 -4.28 -1.77
C ILE A 9 42.03 -4.49 -2.34
N GLU A 10 41.17 -3.50 -2.12
CA GLU A 10 39.78 -3.52 -2.55
C GLU A 10 39.60 -3.39 -4.06
N ASP A 11 40.46 -2.60 -4.72
CA ASP A 11 40.45 -2.42 -6.18
C ASP A 11 41.81 -2.79 -6.80
N MET A 12 41.79 -3.83 -7.63
CA MET A 12 42.99 -4.34 -8.30
C MET A 12 43.54 -3.36 -9.35
N ALA A 13 42.76 -2.37 -9.81
CA ALA A 13 43.24 -1.34 -10.72
C ALA A 13 44.30 -0.41 -10.08
N MET A 14 44.37 -0.36 -8.75
CA MET A 14 45.31 0.48 -8.00
C MET A 14 46.71 -0.14 -7.88
N MET A 15 46.91 -1.40 -8.24
CA MET A 15 48.20 -2.09 -8.12
C MET A 15 49.28 -1.50 -9.03
N THR A 16 50.52 -1.38 -8.52
CA THR A 16 51.65 -0.84 -9.29
C THR A 16 52.11 -1.78 -10.41
N TYR A 17 52.26 -3.06 -10.12
CA TYR A 17 52.63 -4.09 -11.10
C TYR A 17 51.41 -4.98 -11.37
N LEU A 18 50.91 -4.94 -12.60
CA LEU A 18 49.75 -5.71 -13.02
C LEU A 18 50.19 -6.93 -13.83
N ASN A 19 50.25 -8.08 -13.16
CA ASN A 19 50.53 -9.39 -13.74
C ASN A 19 49.61 -10.44 -13.11
N GLU A 20 49.51 -11.60 -13.75
CA GLU A 20 48.60 -12.68 -13.33
C GLU A 20 48.87 -13.12 -11.89
N ALA A 21 50.14 -13.22 -11.52
CA ALA A 21 50.54 -13.60 -10.17
C ALA A 21 50.05 -12.60 -9.11
N SER A 22 50.06 -11.30 -9.40
CA SER A 22 49.63 -10.26 -8.45
C SER A 22 48.11 -10.25 -8.26
N VAL A 23 47.36 -10.41 -9.36
CA VAL A 23 45.90 -10.52 -9.33
C VAL A 23 45.49 -11.78 -8.57
N LEU A 24 46.10 -12.93 -8.90
CA LEU A 24 45.86 -14.18 -8.20
C LEU A 24 46.17 -14.07 -6.71
N TYR A 25 47.32 -13.49 -6.35
CA TYR A 25 47.73 -13.35 -4.95
C TYR A 25 46.71 -12.55 -4.15
N ASN A 26 46.26 -11.40 -4.66
CA ASN A 26 45.26 -10.59 -3.95
C ASN A 26 43.91 -11.32 -3.82
N LEU A 27 43.43 -11.95 -4.89
CA LEU A 27 42.19 -12.73 -4.84
C LEU A 27 42.30 -13.88 -3.83
N LYS A 28 43.45 -14.56 -3.78
CA LYS A 28 43.72 -15.65 -2.84
C LYS A 28 43.72 -15.17 -1.39
N GLU A 29 44.44 -14.08 -1.08
CA GLU A 29 44.52 -13.53 0.28
C GLU A 29 43.17 -12.97 0.76
N ARG A 30 42.39 -12.35 -0.15
CA ARG A 30 41.03 -11.90 0.15
C ARG A 30 40.08 -13.07 0.35
N TYR A 31 40.15 -14.09 -0.51
CA TYR A 31 39.33 -15.31 -0.39
C TYR A 31 39.62 -16.06 0.91
N ALA A 32 40.89 -16.21 1.29
CA ALA A 32 41.28 -16.81 2.57
C ALA A 32 40.74 -16.03 3.78
N ALA A 33 40.49 -14.72 3.63
CA ALA A 33 39.87 -13.86 4.63
C ALA A 33 38.34 -13.74 4.46
N TRP A 34 37.70 -14.58 3.64
CA TRP A 34 36.26 -14.55 3.32
C TRP A 34 35.75 -13.27 2.67
N MET A 35 36.65 -12.44 2.12
CA MET A 35 36.31 -11.26 1.33
C MET A 35 36.18 -11.66 -0.15
N ILE A 36 35.00 -12.15 -0.51
CA ILE A 36 34.78 -12.79 -1.82
C ILE A 36 34.67 -11.82 -3.00
N TYR A 37 34.21 -10.58 -2.78
CA TYR A 37 34.07 -9.56 -3.81
C TYR A 37 35.32 -8.68 -3.85
N THR A 38 35.78 -8.32 -5.04
CA THR A 38 36.93 -7.44 -5.25
C THR A 38 36.67 -6.56 -6.47
N TYR A 39 36.89 -5.25 -6.35
CA TYR A 39 36.79 -4.35 -7.51
C TYR A 39 37.96 -4.57 -8.47
N SER A 40 37.69 -4.37 -9.75
CA SER A 40 38.64 -4.57 -10.85
C SER A 40 38.49 -3.41 -11.86
N GLY A 41 38.57 -2.17 -11.39
CA GLY A 41 38.27 -1.02 -12.23
C GLY A 41 36.77 -0.82 -12.45
N LEU A 42 36.22 -1.07 -13.64
CA LEU A 42 34.79 -0.83 -13.91
C LEU A 42 33.88 -2.02 -13.59
N PHE A 43 34.46 -3.18 -13.28
CA PHE A 43 33.71 -4.40 -12.95
C PHE A 43 34.14 -4.99 -11.61
N CYS A 44 33.38 -5.94 -11.10
CA CYS A 44 33.67 -6.64 -9.85
C CYS A 44 34.00 -8.11 -10.13
N ALA A 45 35.09 -8.62 -9.55
CA ALA A 45 35.38 -10.05 -9.51
C ALA A 45 34.84 -10.65 -8.21
N THR A 46 34.26 -11.83 -8.27
CA THR A 46 33.78 -12.58 -7.11
C THR A 46 34.27 -14.03 -7.16
N VAL A 47 34.74 -14.56 -6.04
CA VAL A 47 35.15 -15.96 -5.92
C VAL A 47 34.12 -16.71 -5.08
N ASN A 48 33.54 -17.78 -5.59
CA ASN A 48 32.47 -18.51 -4.91
C ASN A 48 32.95 -19.08 -3.55
N PRO A 49 32.36 -18.70 -2.41
CA PRO A 49 32.78 -19.22 -1.10
C PRO A 49 32.38 -20.68 -0.83
N TYR A 50 31.40 -21.22 -1.56
CA TYR A 50 30.70 -22.47 -1.21
C TYR A 50 30.18 -22.50 0.24
N LYS A 51 29.98 -21.32 0.84
CA LYS A 51 29.57 -21.13 2.23
C LYS A 51 28.63 -19.95 2.34
N TRP A 52 27.61 -20.07 3.18
CA TRP A 52 26.77 -18.94 3.54
C TRP A 52 27.53 -17.94 4.40
N LEU A 53 27.58 -16.68 3.96
CA LEU A 53 28.23 -15.59 4.68
C LEU A 53 27.14 -14.62 5.18
N PRO A 54 27.23 -14.09 6.41
CA PRO A 54 26.25 -13.15 6.98
C PRO A 54 26.38 -11.72 6.39
N VAL A 55 26.80 -11.60 5.14
CA VAL A 55 27.04 -10.32 4.44
C VAL A 55 25.83 -9.85 3.61
N TYR A 56 24.73 -10.59 3.68
CA TYR A 56 23.52 -10.35 2.89
C TYR A 56 22.30 -9.96 3.74
N ASP A 57 22.53 -9.72 5.03
CA ASP A 57 21.48 -9.37 5.98
C ASP A 57 21.00 -7.93 5.76
N ALA A 58 19.79 -7.62 6.26
CA ALA A 58 19.15 -6.31 6.07
C ALA A 58 20.00 -5.15 6.64
N GLU A 59 20.78 -5.40 7.70
CA GLU A 59 21.72 -4.42 8.26
C GLU A 59 22.78 -4.01 7.24
N VAL A 60 23.33 -4.98 6.50
CA VAL A 60 24.31 -4.72 5.45
C VAL A 60 23.66 -4.00 4.28
N VAL A 61 22.45 -4.40 3.86
CA VAL A 61 21.70 -3.68 2.81
C VAL A 61 21.54 -2.19 3.16
N ASN A 62 21.15 -1.89 4.41
CA ASN A 62 21.02 -0.51 4.88
C ASN A 62 22.37 0.23 4.94
N ALA A 63 23.46 -0.46 5.29
CA ALA A 63 24.79 0.11 5.31
C ALA A 63 25.26 0.53 3.90
N TYR A 64 24.85 -0.19 2.85
CA TYR A 64 25.20 0.10 1.45
C TYR A 64 24.24 1.10 0.75
N ARG A 65 23.05 1.34 1.32
CA ARG A 65 22.02 2.17 0.69
C ARG A 65 22.49 3.61 0.48
N GLY A 66 22.54 4.04 -0.78
CA GLY A 66 22.94 5.40 -1.16
C GLY A 66 24.41 5.72 -0.85
N LYS A 67 25.25 4.70 -0.61
CA LYS A 67 26.68 4.88 -0.41
C LYS A 67 27.42 4.94 -1.73
N LYS A 68 28.37 5.87 -1.82
CA LYS A 68 29.27 5.92 -2.97
C LYS A 68 30.19 4.71 -2.96
N ARG A 69 30.66 4.32 -4.15
CA ARG A 69 31.60 3.20 -4.32
C ARG A 69 32.88 3.29 -3.48
N VAL A 70 33.35 4.51 -3.19
CA VAL A 70 34.55 4.75 -2.35
C VAL A 70 34.28 4.68 -0.85
N GLU A 71 33.01 4.81 -0.44
CA GLU A 71 32.60 4.80 0.96
C GLU A 71 32.25 3.39 1.47
N ALA A 72 32.10 2.43 0.56
CA ALA A 72 31.65 1.08 0.87
C ALA A 72 32.58 0.02 0.25
N PRO A 73 33.00 -0.99 1.01
CA PRO A 73 33.92 -2.00 0.50
C PRO A 73 33.28 -2.83 -0.61
N PRO A 74 34.09 -3.53 -1.44
CA PRO A 74 33.58 -4.31 -2.56
C PRO A 74 32.46 -5.28 -2.16
N HIS A 75 31.29 -5.12 -2.76
CA HIS A 75 30.14 -5.99 -2.54
C HIS A 75 29.15 -5.89 -3.69
N ILE A 76 28.34 -6.94 -3.88
CA ILE A 76 27.30 -6.96 -4.92
C ILE A 76 26.28 -5.83 -4.73
N PHE A 77 25.97 -5.47 -3.48
CA PHE A 77 25.06 -4.36 -3.15
C PHE A 77 25.60 -3.00 -3.60
N SER A 78 26.92 -2.79 -3.58
CA SER A 78 27.49 -1.56 -4.13
C SER A 78 27.30 -1.49 -5.65
N VAL A 79 27.49 -2.62 -6.37
CA VAL A 79 27.24 -2.67 -7.83
C VAL A 79 25.77 -2.36 -8.11
N SER A 80 24.84 -2.92 -7.33
CA SER A 80 23.41 -2.65 -7.45
C SER A 80 23.05 -1.20 -7.13
N ASP A 81 23.58 -0.61 -6.06
CA ASP A 81 23.31 0.79 -5.71
C ASP A 81 23.83 1.75 -6.78
N ASN A 82 25.07 1.55 -7.27
CA ASN A 82 25.63 2.37 -8.34
C ASN A 82 24.77 2.32 -9.60
N ALA A 83 24.33 1.13 -10.03
CA ALA A 83 23.42 0.99 -11.17
C ALA A 83 22.10 1.75 -10.94
N PHE A 84 21.53 1.66 -9.74
CA PHE A 84 20.31 2.38 -9.40
C PHE A 84 20.49 3.90 -9.38
N GLN A 85 21.58 4.40 -8.78
CA GLN A 85 21.87 5.84 -8.76
C GLN A 85 22.10 6.38 -10.18
N PHE A 86 22.88 5.69 -11.02
CA PHE A 86 23.13 6.11 -12.40
C PHE A 86 21.84 6.12 -13.23
N MET A 87 20.98 5.11 -13.11
CA MET A 87 19.65 5.12 -13.75
C MET A 87 18.83 6.34 -13.32
N MET A 88 18.86 6.68 -12.02
CA MET A 88 18.09 7.79 -11.47
C MET A 88 18.62 9.16 -11.89
N ILE A 89 19.93 9.31 -12.04
CA ILE A 89 20.61 10.55 -12.45
C ILE A 89 20.55 10.72 -13.97
N ASP A 90 21.05 9.74 -14.72
CA ASP A 90 21.28 9.83 -16.16
C ASP A 90 20.00 9.60 -16.98
N LYS A 91 18.96 9.03 -16.34
CA LYS A 91 17.70 8.66 -17.02
C LYS A 91 17.97 7.73 -18.22
N GLU A 92 18.82 6.73 -17.99
CA GLU A 92 19.14 5.68 -18.96
C GLU A 92 18.94 4.30 -18.34
N ASN A 93 18.50 3.32 -19.15
CA ASN A 93 18.33 1.94 -18.70
C ASN A 93 19.70 1.32 -18.40
N GLN A 94 19.75 0.50 -17.37
CA GLN A 94 20.98 -0.16 -16.93
C GLN A 94 20.85 -1.67 -17.08
N SER A 95 21.97 -2.38 -17.10
CA SER A 95 22.00 -3.83 -16.98
C SER A 95 23.10 -4.31 -16.07
N ILE A 96 22.88 -5.40 -15.33
CA ILE A 96 23.88 -6.08 -14.52
C ILE A 96 24.08 -7.46 -15.13
N LEU A 97 25.28 -7.69 -15.68
CA LEU A 97 25.66 -8.93 -16.34
C LEU A 97 26.58 -9.72 -15.41
N ILE A 98 26.05 -10.83 -14.89
CA ILE A 98 26.78 -11.74 -14.02
C ILE A 98 27.27 -12.91 -14.88
N THR A 99 28.58 -12.99 -15.08
CA THR A 99 29.21 -13.96 -15.99
C THR A 99 30.23 -14.81 -15.24
N GLY A 100 30.60 -15.95 -15.80
CA GLY A 100 31.55 -16.89 -15.21
C GLY A 100 31.20 -18.33 -15.60
N GLU A 101 32.11 -19.25 -15.32
CA GLU A 101 31.92 -20.67 -15.61
C GLU A 101 30.71 -21.29 -14.87
N SER A 102 30.25 -22.44 -15.35
CA SER A 102 29.15 -23.18 -14.71
C SER A 102 29.52 -23.55 -13.27
N GLY A 103 28.68 -23.20 -12.29
CA GLY A 103 28.96 -23.40 -10.86
C GLY A 103 29.67 -22.25 -10.13
N ALA A 104 30.01 -21.15 -10.82
CA ALA A 104 30.68 -19.99 -10.21
C ALA A 104 29.81 -19.14 -9.26
N GLY A 105 28.52 -19.46 -9.07
CA GLY A 105 27.62 -18.72 -8.18
C GLY A 105 26.87 -17.55 -8.83
N LYS A 106 26.63 -17.60 -10.15
CA LYS A 106 25.91 -16.55 -10.90
C LYS A 106 24.50 -16.29 -10.36
N THR A 107 23.67 -17.33 -10.31
CA THR A 107 22.29 -17.26 -9.81
C THR A 107 22.19 -16.81 -8.35
N VAL A 108 23.14 -17.19 -7.50
CA VAL A 108 23.20 -16.72 -6.11
C VAL A 108 23.40 -15.20 -6.07
N ASN A 109 24.34 -14.66 -6.86
CA ASN A 109 24.55 -13.22 -6.96
C ASN A 109 23.33 -12.50 -7.54
N THR A 110 22.66 -13.09 -8.56
CA THR A 110 21.40 -12.56 -9.11
C THR A 110 20.33 -12.41 -8.04
N LYS A 111 20.13 -13.44 -7.19
CA LYS A 111 19.20 -13.39 -6.06
C LYS A 111 19.53 -12.23 -5.11
N ARG A 112 20.81 -11.96 -4.85
CA ARG A 112 21.24 -10.84 -3.98
C ARG A 112 21.00 -9.47 -4.61
N VAL A 113 21.22 -9.32 -5.91
CA VAL A 113 20.90 -8.09 -6.64
C VAL A 113 19.40 -7.79 -6.54
N ILE A 114 18.56 -8.80 -6.76
CA ILE A 114 17.10 -8.68 -6.64
C ILE A 114 16.69 -8.33 -5.20
N GLN A 115 17.25 -9.04 -4.21
CA GLN A 115 17.00 -8.79 -2.79
C GLN A 115 17.35 -7.34 -2.40
N TYR A 116 18.45 -6.81 -2.92
CA TYR A 116 18.84 -5.42 -2.70
C TYR A 116 17.79 -4.45 -3.23
N PHE A 117 17.41 -4.59 -4.51
CA PHE A 117 16.40 -3.73 -5.14
C PHE A 117 15.04 -3.83 -4.48
N ALA A 118 14.63 -5.04 -4.10
CA ALA A 118 13.44 -5.27 -3.30
C ALA A 118 13.46 -4.44 -2.01
N THR A 119 14.56 -4.50 -1.25
CA THR A 119 14.65 -3.84 0.06
C THR A 119 14.69 -2.31 -0.03
N ILE A 120 15.43 -1.74 -0.98
CA ILE A 120 15.58 -0.28 -1.08
C ILE A 120 14.36 0.43 -1.66
N ALA A 121 13.51 -0.31 -2.38
CA ALA A 121 12.38 0.21 -3.15
C ALA A 121 11.03 0.10 -2.43
N VAL A 122 10.99 -0.50 -1.22
CA VAL A 122 9.77 -0.68 -0.44
C VAL A 122 9.13 0.66 -0.11
N SER A 123 7.86 0.80 -0.47
CA SER A 123 6.94 1.79 0.09
C SER A 123 6.17 1.15 1.23
N GLY A 124 6.19 1.77 2.41
CA GLY A 124 5.59 1.21 3.63
C GLY A 124 4.12 0.78 3.48
N GLY A 125 3.76 -0.26 4.24
CA GLY A 125 2.40 -0.72 4.53
C GLY A 125 2.15 -2.18 4.17
N LYS A 126 2.17 -3.09 5.17
CA LYS A 126 1.59 -4.44 5.02
C LYS A 126 0.10 -4.29 4.68
N LYS A 127 -0.34 -4.84 3.55
CA LYS A 127 -1.77 -5.00 3.22
C LYS A 127 -2.24 -6.39 3.67
N GLU A 128 -3.49 -6.47 4.14
CA GLU A 128 -4.14 -7.73 4.52
C GLU A 128 -4.31 -8.66 3.31
N ALA A 129 -4.18 -9.97 3.56
CA ALA A 129 -4.20 -11.01 2.55
C ALA A 129 -5.64 -11.37 2.14
N ASP A 130 -5.92 -11.33 0.83
CA ASP A 130 -7.13 -11.86 0.20
C ASP A 130 -6.74 -13.17 -0.51
N PRO A 131 -7.36 -14.33 -0.20
CA PRO A 131 -6.98 -15.63 -0.75
C PRO A 131 -7.20 -15.75 -2.27
N ASN A 132 -7.98 -14.86 -2.89
CA ASN A 132 -8.19 -14.79 -4.35
C ASN A 132 -7.36 -13.69 -5.04
N LYS A 133 -6.44 -13.05 -4.32
CA LYS A 133 -5.46 -12.10 -4.88
C LYS A 133 -4.04 -12.54 -4.52
N MET A 134 -3.08 -12.01 -5.27
CA MET A 134 -1.66 -12.30 -5.06
C MET A 134 -1.25 -12.05 -3.61
N GLN A 135 -0.50 -13.00 -3.04
CA GLN A 135 0.01 -12.90 -1.67
C GLN A 135 1.44 -12.31 -1.68
N GLY A 136 1.81 -11.61 -0.61
CA GLY A 136 3.11 -10.95 -0.51
C GLY A 136 3.21 -9.65 -1.31
N SER A 137 4.29 -8.90 -1.09
CA SER A 137 4.57 -7.67 -1.84
C SER A 137 5.12 -8.00 -3.25
N LEU A 138 5.19 -7.02 -4.16
CA LEU A 138 5.74 -7.25 -5.52
C LEU A 138 7.18 -7.79 -5.45
N GLU A 139 7.90 -7.39 -4.41
CA GLU A 139 9.23 -7.88 -4.07
C GLU A 139 9.23 -9.38 -3.74
N ASP A 140 8.33 -9.82 -2.84
CA ASP A 140 8.18 -11.22 -2.47
C ASP A 140 7.85 -12.08 -3.69
N GLN A 141 7.02 -11.56 -4.60
CA GLN A 141 6.64 -12.24 -5.84
C GLN A 141 7.81 -12.40 -6.80
N ILE A 142 8.65 -11.38 -6.99
CA ILE A 142 9.86 -11.49 -7.84
C ILE A 142 10.83 -12.53 -7.27
N ILE A 143 10.96 -12.59 -5.95
CA ILE A 143 11.82 -13.57 -5.29
C ILE A 143 11.22 -14.98 -5.42
N ALA A 144 9.92 -15.14 -5.19
CA ALA A 144 9.16 -16.39 -5.29
C ALA A 144 9.11 -16.97 -6.71
N ALA A 145 9.30 -16.15 -7.75
CA ALA A 145 9.44 -16.65 -9.12
C ALA A 145 10.66 -17.59 -9.30
N ASN A 146 11.71 -17.45 -8.48
CA ASN A 146 12.94 -18.23 -8.67
C ASN A 146 12.78 -19.72 -8.35
N PRO A 147 12.25 -20.17 -7.19
CA PRO A 147 12.02 -21.59 -6.93
C PRO A 147 11.27 -22.30 -8.06
N LEU A 148 10.21 -21.70 -8.58
CA LEU A 148 9.42 -22.25 -9.69
C LEU A 148 10.25 -22.38 -10.98
N LEU A 149 10.98 -21.33 -11.34
CA LEU A 149 11.85 -21.35 -12.52
C LEU A 149 13.06 -22.28 -12.37
N GLU A 150 13.58 -22.45 -11.15
CA GLU A 150 14.70 -23.35 -10.85
C GLU A 150 14.24 -24.81 -10.89
N SER A 151 13.07 -25.13 -10.35
CA SER A 151 12.50 -26.48 -10.42
C SER A 151 12.30 -26.97 -11.87
N TYR A 152 11.76 -26.11 -12.74
CA TYR A 152 11.49 -26.42 -14.15
C TYR A 152 12.64 -26.11 -15.11
N GLY A 153 13.62 -25.30 -14.72
CA GLY A 153 14.67 -24.81 -15.60
C GLY A 153 16.08 -25.25 -15.22
N ASN A 154 16.27 -25.79 -14.02
CA ASN A 154 17.57 -26.26 -13.56
C ASN A 154 17.64 -27.80 -13.53
N ALA A 155 18.85 -28.29 -13.75
CA ALA A 155 19.19 -29.70 -13.72
C ALA A 155 20.60 -29.87 -13.13
N LYS A 156 20.96 -31.11 -12.76
CA LYS A 156 22.33 -31.43 -12.34
C LYS A 156 23.21 -31.71 -13.55
N THR A 157 24.39 -31.09 -13.56
CA THR A 157 25.52 -31.41 -14.44
C THR A 157 26.69 -31.97 -13.63
N VAL A 158 27.72 -32.46 -14.32
CA VAL A 158 28.97 -32.96 -13.70
C VAL A 158 29.60 -31.91 -12.77
N ARG A 159 29.55 -30.63 -13.15
CA ARG A 159 30.21 -29.54 -12.41
C ARG A 159 29.29 -28.82 -11.43
N ASN A 160 27.98 -28.81 -11.66
CA ASN A 160 27.04 -28.04 -10.85
C ASN A 160 25.76 -28.84 -10.57
N ASP A 161 25.45 -29.00 -9.29
CA ASP A 161 24.29 -29.78 -8.83
C ASP A 161 22.94 -29.10 -9.10
N ASN A 162 22.93 -27.77 -9.19
CA ASN A 162 21.75 -26.96 -9.51
C ASN A 162 22.09 -25.98 -10.64
N SER A 163 22.21 -26.52 -11.86
CA SER A 163 22.65 -25.76 -13.04
C SER A 163 21.48 -25.25 -13.85
N SER A 164 21.36 -23.93 -13.98
CA SER A 164 20.41 -23.29 -14.90
C SER A 164 20.66 -23.75 -16.33
N ARG A 165 19.66 -24.40 -16.94
CA ARG A 165 19.68 -24.86 -18.34
C ARG A 165 18.85 -23.96 -19.26
N PHE A 166 18.64 -22.73 -18.83
CA PHE A 166 18.01 -21.64 -19.56
C PHE A 166 18.68 -20.32 -19.14
N GLY A 167 18.58 -19.30 -19.99
CA GLY A 167 18.90 -17.93 -19.65
C GLY A 167 17.65 -17.16 -19.21
N LYS A 168 17.80 -16.31 -18.20
CA LYS A 168 16.77 -15.38 -17.75
C LYS A 168 17.32 -13.96 -17.70
N PHE A 169 16.57 -13.03 -18.28
CA PHE A 169 16.83 -11.61 -18.20
C PHE A 169 15.68 -10.97 -17.43
N ILE A 170 15.95 -10.58 -16.19
CA ILE A 170 14.95 -10.03 -15.27
C ILE A 170 15.03 -8.52 -15.36
N ARG A 171 14.01 -7.87 -15.92
CA ARG A 171 13.89 -6.41 -15.97
C ARG A 171 13.10 -5.91 -14.77
N ILE A 172 13.75 -5.08 -13.96
CA ILE A 172 13.16 -4.46 -12.78
C ILE A 172 12.91 -2.99 -13.12
N HIS A 173 11.64 -2.60 -13.20
CA HIS A 173 11.22 -1.24 -13.59
C HIS A 173 11.04 -0.36 -12.38
N PHE A 174 11.55 0.86 -12.47
CA PHE A 174 11.51 1.82 -11.37
C PHE A 174 10.76 3.09 -11.76
N GLN A 175 9.90 3.56 -10.87
CA GLN A 175 9.19 4.84 -10.99
C GLN A 175 9.49 5.71 -9.78
N ALA A 176 10.06 6.89 -10.01
CA ALA A 176 10.44 7.83 -8.94
C ALA A 176 11.27 7.18 -7.80
N GLY A 177 12.15 6.24 -8.15
CA GLY A 177 13.00 5.52 -7.19
C GLY A 177 12.32 4.37 -6.43
N LYS A 178 11.11 3.98 -6.84
CA LYS A 178 10.35 2.86 -6.26
C LYS A 178 10.13 1.76 -7.28
N LEU A 179 9.93 0.54 -6.81
CA LEU A 179 9.65 -0.61 -7.65
C LEU A 179 8.25 -0.44 -8.26
N ALA A 180 8.18 -0.45 -9.59
CA ALA A 180 6.92 -0.27 -10.32
C ALA A 180 6.39 -1.60 -10.86
N LYS A 181 7.26 -2.39 -11.49
CA LYS A 181 6.94 -3.64 -12.20
C LYS A 181 8.20 -4.49 -12.33
N ALA A 182 8.05 -5.80 -12.50
CA ALA A 182 9.11 -6.64 -13.04
C ALA A 182 8.61 -7.46 -14.23
N ASP A 183 9.53 -7.87 -15.10
CA ASP A 183 9.26 -8.87 -16.12
C ASP A 183 10.51 -9.73 -16.36
N ILE A 184 10.30 -10.95 -16.81
CA ILE A 184 11.31 -11.99 -17.01
C ILE A 184 11.24 -12.43 -18.46
N GLU A 185 12.32 -12.21 -19.19
CA GLU A 185 12.50 -12.78 -20.52
C GLU A 185 13.37 -14.03 -20.41
N THR A 186 12.84 -15.17 -20.84
CA THR A 186 13.60 -16.43 -20.89
C THR A 186 14.15 -16.68 -22.28
N TYR A 187 15.35 -17.25 -22.31
CA TYR A 187 16.09 -17.57 -23.51
C TYR A 187 16.66 -18.98 -23.39
N LEU A 188 16.74 -19.72 -24.49
CA LEU A 188 17.61 -20.90 -24.62
C LEU A 188 17.37 -22.04 -23.60
N LEU A 189 16.12 -22.48 -23.42
CA LEU A 189 15.83 -23.69 -22.62
C LEU A 189 16.42 -24.94 -23.31
N GLU A 190 17.24 -25.72 -22.60
CA GLU A 190 17.82 -26.96 -23.08
C GLU A 190 16.78 -28.10 -23.08
N LYS A 191 15.92 -28.13 -24.10
CA LYS A 191 14.84 -29.15 -24.18
C LYS A 191 15.34 -30.59 -24.27
N SER A 192 16.56 -30.85 -24.72
CA SER A 192 17.09 -32.23 -24.82
C SER A 192 17.20 -32.92 -23.47
N ARG A 193 17.37 -32.15 -22.39
CA ARG A 193 17.43 -32.61 -20.99
C ARG A 193 16.17 -33.37 -20.54
N VAL A 194 15.04 -33.13 -21.21
CA VAL A 194 13.76 -33.83 -20.94
C VAL A 194 13.85 -35.31 -21.27
N SER A 195 14.62 -35.69 -22.30
CA SER A 195 14.63 -37.06 -22.83
C SER A 195 15.97 -37.78 -22.70
N PHE A 196 17.04 -37.05 -22.41
CA PHE A 196 18.40 -37.57 -22.43
C PHE A 196 19.25 -36.93 -21.32
N GLN A 197 20.05 -37.76 -20.65
CA GLN A 197 21.03 -37.35 -19.64
C GLN A 197 22.30 -38.20 -19.79
N LEU A 198 23.47 -37.61 -19.56
CA LEU A 198 24.70 -38.39 -19.40
C LEU A 198 24.74 -39.07 -18.02
N PRO A 199 25.58 -40.11 -17.81
CA PRO A 199 25.60 -40.90 -16.58
C PRO A 199 25.72 -40.12 -15.27
N ASP A 200 26.46 -39.01 -15.26
CA ASP A 200 26.70 -38.17 -14.07
C ASP A 200 25.80 -36.91 -14.02
N GLU A 201 24.79 -36.83 -14.88
CA GLU A 201 23.83 -35.73 -14.97
C GLU A 201 22.43 -36.16 -14.50
N ARG A 202 21.55 -35.20 -14.22
CA ARG A 202 20.14 -35.45 -13.88
C ARG A 202 19.24 -34.71 -14.86
N GLY A 203 18.00 -35.15 -15.01
CA GLY A 203 16.95 -34.37 -15.67
C GLY A 203 16.59 -33.10 -14.88
N TYR A 204 15.56 -32.38 -15.32
CA TYR A 204 15.03 -31.23 -14.59
C TYR A 204 14.55 -31.63 -13.19
N HIS A 205 14.79 -30.78 -12.19
CA HIS A 205 14.52 -31.10 -10.78
C HIS A 205 13.06 -31.47 -10.52
N ILE A 206 12.12 -30.79 -11.17
CA ILE A 206 10.70 -31.03 -11.00
C ILE A 206 10.31 -32.51 -11.18
N PHE A 207 10.92 -33.24 -12.12
CA PHE A 207 10.53 -34.64 -12.37
C PHE A 207 10.71 -35.51 -11.13
N PHE A 208 11.74 -35.24 -10.36
CA PHE A 208 12.06 -36.01 -9.18
C PHE A 208 11.37 -35.49 -7.94
N GLN A 209 11.18 -34.16 -7.83
CA GLN A 209 10.36 -33.55 -6.78
C GLN A 209 8.95 -34.14 -6.76
N LEU A 210 8.31 -34.32 -7.93
CA LEU A 210 6.99 -34.94 -8.04
C LEU A 210 6.97 -36.45 -7.69
N MET A 211 8.11 -37.14 -7.77
CA MET A 211 8.22 -38.58 -7.46
C MET A 211 8.60 -38.86 -6.00
N THR A 212 8.85 -37.84 -5.18
CA THR A 212 9.26 -38.02 -3.77
C THR A 212 8.21 -38.73 -2.91
N GLY A 213 6.93 -38.57 -3.24
CA GLY A 213 5.81 -39.03 -2.39
C GLY A 213 5.57 -38.15 -1.16
N HIS A 214 6.26 -37.01 -1.02
CA HIS A 214 6.08 -36.06 0.08
C HIS A 214 4.66 -35.45 0.11
N LYS A 215 4.09 -35.24 -1.09
CA LYS A 215 2.69 -34.83 -1.33
C LYS A 215 1.96 -35.92 -2.11
N PRO A 216 1.33 -36.91 -1.43
CA PRO A 216 0.70 -38.07 -2.08
C PRO A 216 -0.36 -37.70 -3.13
N GLU A 217 -1.07 -36.61 -2.91
CA GLU A 217 -2.09 -36.07 -3.81
C GLU A 217 -1.53 -35.70 -5.19
N ILE A 218 -0.26 -35.25 -5.25
CA ILE A 218 0.42 -34.93 -6.51
C ILE A 218 0.79 -36.21 -7.26
N VAL A 219 1.28 -37.23 -6.55
CA VAL A 219 1.63 -38.53 -7.16
C VAL A 219 0.39 -39.20 -7.74
N GLU A 220 -0.72 -39.21 -6.99
CA GLU A 220 -2.01 -39.74 -7.44
C GLU A 220 -2.55 -38.98 -8.66
N MET A 221 -2.51 -37.64 -8.61
CA MET A 221 -2.98 -36.78 -9.71
C MET A 221 -2.19 -36.95 -11.00
N THR A 222 -0.88 -37.18 -10.89
CA THR A 222 0.05 -37.33 -12.02
C THR A 222 0.21 -38.77 -12.48
N LEU A 223 -0.38 -39.74 -11.75
CA LEU A 223 -0.26 -41.17 -11.98
C LEU A 223 1.21 -41.66 -12.02
N LEU A 224 2.09 -40.96 -11.32
CA LEU A 224 3.52 -41.31 -11.22
C LEU A 224 3.73 -42.38 -10.15
N THR A 225 4.84 -43.09 -10.24
CA THR A 225 5.35 -43.94 -9.16
C THR A 225 6.44 -43.19 -8.40
N THR A 226 6.75 -43.63 -7.18
CA THR A 226 7.84 -43.03 -6.39
C THR A 226 9.22 -43.55 -6.78
N ASN A 227 9.30 -44.48 -7.75
CA ASN A 227 10.55 -45.04 -8.24
C ASN A 227 10.95 -44.42 -9.58
N PRO A 228 11.98 -43.54 -9.63
CA PRO A 228 12.34 -42.87 -10.88
C PRO A 228 12.84 -43.81 -11.99
N TYR A 229 13.31 -45.02 -11.65
CA TYR A 229 13.71 -46.05 -12.63
C TYR A 229 12.55 -46.57 -13.47
N ASP A 230 11.30 -46.36 -13.04
CA ASP A 230 10.13 -46.75 -13.82
C ASP A 230 9.98 -45.86 -15.07
N PHE A 231 10.72 -44.75 -15.16
CA PHE A 231 10.63 -43.76 -16.24
C PHE A 231 11.95 -43.62 -17.01
N PRO A 232 12.09 -44.26 -18.19
CA PRO A 232 13.35 -44.31 -18.94
C PRO A 232 13.89 -42.94 -19.40
N MET A 233 13.03 -41.95 -19.62
CA MET A 233 13.44 -40.60 -20.02
C MET A 233 14.07 -39.79 -18.88
N CYS A 234 13.88 -40.20 -17.62
CA CYS A 234 14.37 -39.48 -16.45
C CYS A 234 15.48 -40.22 -15.68
N SER A 235 15.72 -41.50 -15.99
CA SER A 235 16.60 -42.39 -15.21
C SER A 235 17.89 -42.81 -15.93
N GLN A 236 18.28 -42.13 -17.02
CA GLN A 236 19.53 -42.44 -17.75
C GLN A 236 20.80 -41.99 -17.00
N GLY A 237 20.67 -41.02 -16.10
CA GLY A 237 21.77 -40.49 -15.31
C GLY A 237 21.55 -40.66 -13.80
N GLN A 238 22.07 -39.70 -13.04
CA GLN A 238 21.91 -39.63 -11.58
C GLN A 238 20.46 -39.30 -11.21
N ILE A 239 19.96 -39.95 -10.17
CA ILE A 239 18.60 -39.76 -9.67
C ILE A 239 18.58 -38.88 -8.42
N THR A 240 19.63 -38.97 -7.60
CA THR A 240 19.75 -38.21 -6.34
C THR A 240 20.85 -37.16 -6.43
N VAL A 241 20.71 -36.10 -5.64
CA VAL A 241 21.66 -34.98 -5.60
C VAL A 241 21.99 -34.68 -4.15
N ALA A 242 23.24 -34.90 -3.74
CA ALA A 242 23.63 -34.80 -2.32
C ALA A 242 23.40 -33.41 -1.69
N SER A 243 23.41 -32.34 -2.50
CA SER A 243 23.25 -30.96 -2.02
C SER A 243 21.81 -30.45 -2.07
N ILE A 244 20.84 -31.24 -2.53
CA ILE A 244 19.45 -30.80 -2.75
C ILE A 244 18.50 -31.77 -2.04
N ASN A 245 17.58 -31.23 -1.24
CA ASN A 245 16.48 -32.00 -0.66
C ASN A 245 15.23 -31.81 -1.51
N ASP A 246 14.90 -32.80 -2.35
CA ASP A 246 13.75 -32.69 -3.28
C ASP A 246 12.40 -32.51 -2.56
N ASN A 247 12.27 -32.91 -1.29
CA ASN A 247 11.04 -32.70 -0.51
C ASN A 247 10.84 -31.22 -0.15
N GLU A 248 11.89 -30.58 0.38
CA GLU A 248 11.87 -29.16 0.73
C GLU A 248 11.72 -28.28 -0.52
N GLU A 249 12.37 -28.66 -1.62
CA GLU A 249 12.26 -27.94 -2.89
C GLU A 249 10.86 -28.11 -3.53
N LEU A 250 10.18 -29.24 -3.34
CA LEU A 250 8.80 -29.41 -3.77
C LEU A 250 7.88 -28.44 -3.00
N ASP A 251 8.05 -28.31 -1.68
CA ASP A 251 7.29 -27.37 -0.86
C ASP A 251 7.54 -25.93 -1.31
N ALA A 252 8.80 -25.54 -1.50
CA ALA A 252 9.15 -24.20 -2.00
C ALA A 252 8.57 -23.92 -3.39
N THR A 253 8.53 -24.91 -4.28
CA THR A 253 7.95 -24.79 -5.63
C THR A 253 6.43 -24.64 -5.56
N ASP A 254 5.76 -25.42 -4.71
CA ASP A 254 4.32 -25.40 -4.52
C ASP A 254 3.83 -24.09 -3.88
N ASP A 255 4.57 -23.60 -2.89
CA ASP A 255 4.34 -22.30 -2.25
C ASP A 255 4.57 -21.16 -3.24
N ALA A 256 5.61 -21.25 -4.08
CA ALA A 256 5.88 -20.27 -5.13
C ALA A 256 4.73 -20.15 -6.14
N ILE A 257 4.15 -21.27 -6.59
CA ILE A 257 2.97 -21.28 -7.48
C ILE A 257 1.80 -20.52 -6.83
N THR A 258 1.61 -20.74 -5.52
CA THR A 258 0.54 -20.09 -4.74
C THR A 258 0.78 -18.58 -4.58
N ILE A 259 1.99 -18.17 -4.18
CA ILE A 259 2.38 -16.76 -3.99
C ILE A 259 2.24 -15.96 -5.29
N LEU A 260 2.64 -16.57 -6.42
CA LEU A 260 2.57 -15.97 -7.75
C LEU A 260 1.13 -15.86 -8.28
N GLY A 261 0.13 -16.39 -7.58
CA GLY A 261 -1.28 -16.23 -7.93
C GLY A 261 -1.75 -17.15 -9.06
N PHE A 262 -1.09 -18.28 -9.29
CA PHE A 262 -1.63 -19.32 -10.17
C PHE A 262 -2.90 -19.90 -9.55
N THR A 263 -3.94 -20.05 -10.37
CA THR A 263 -5.17 -20.70 -9.92
C THR A 263 -4.92 -22.19 -9.65
N ASN A 264 -5.77 -22.80 -8.81
CA ASN A 264 -5.64 -24.23 -8.52
C ASN A 264 -5.77 -25.10 -9.79
N ASP A 265 -6.63 -24.71 -10.73
CA ASP A 265 -6.76 -25.36 -12.04
C ASP A 265 -5.46 -25.27 -12.85
N GLU A 266 -4.78 -24.13 -12.81
CA GLU A 266 -3.50 -23.94 -13.50
C GLU A 266 -2.39 -24.79 -12.85
N LYS A 267 -2.31 -24.78 -11.52
CA LYS A 267 -1.40 -25.63 -10.74
C LYS A 267 -1.55 -27.11 -11.09
N ILE A 268 -2.78 -27.62 -11.03
CA ILE A 268 -3.12 -29.00 -11.41
C ILE A 268 -2.73 -29.27 -12.86
N GLY A 269 -3.01 -28.34 -13.77
CA GLY A 269 -2.67 -28.49 -15.19
C GLY A 269 -1.17 -28.59 -15.42
N ILE A 270 -0.34 -27.76 -14.76
CA ILE A 270 1.11 -27.80 -14.86
C ILE A 270 1.66 -29.16 -14.37
N TYR A 271 1.18 -29.66 -13.23
CA TYR A 271 1.60 -30.98 -12.72
C TYR A 271 1.16 -32.13 -13.62
N LYS A 272 -0.09 -32.11 -14.12
CA LYS A 272 -0.57 -33.12 -15.08
C LYS A 272 0.24 -33.15 -16.37
N LEU A 273 0.56 -31.98 -16.94
CA LEU A 273 1.43 -31.87 -18.10
C LEU A 273 2.83 -32.42 -17.81
N THR A 274 3.38 -32.11 -16.64
CA THR A 274 4.70 -32.61 -16.21
C THR A 274 4.70 -34.14 -16.07
N GLY A 275 3.68 -34.71 -15.41
CA GLY A 275 3.49 -36.16 -15.33
C GLY A 275 3.33 -36.81 -16.71
N ALA A 276 2.56 -36.19 -17.59
CA ALA A 276 2.39 -36.67 -18.96
C ALA A 276 3.73 -36.71 -19.72
N VAL A 277 4.55 -35.67 -19.62
CA VAL A 277 5.90 -35.62 -20.25
C VAL A 277 6.75 -36.80 -19.81
N VAL A 278 6.73 -37.14 -18.52
CA VAL A 278 7.48 -38.28 -17.98
C VAL A 278 6.94 -39.60 -18.52
N HIS A 279 5.61 -39.80 -18.54
CA HIS A 279 4.97 -41.01 -19.06
C HIS A 279 5.21 -41.25 -20.56
N HIS A 280 5.48 -40.22 -21.37
CA HIS A 280 5.83 -40.41 -22.80
C HIS A 280 7.03 -41.33 -22.98
N GLY A 281 7.97 -41.33 -22.03
CA GLY A 281 9.14 -42.23 -22.04
C GLY A 281 8.81 -43.71 -21.91
N ASN A 282 7.59 -44.05 -21.48
CA ASN A 282 7.14 -45.42 -21.23
C ASN A 282 6.37 -46.02 -22.41
N LEU A 283 6.06 -45.22 -23.44
CA LEU A 283 5.36 -45.72 -24.63
C LEU A 283 6.27 -46.72 -25.37
N LYS A 284 5.74 -47.94 -25.58
CA LYS A 284 6.43 -48.99 -26.30
C LYS A 284 5.73 -49.25 -27.63
N PHE A 285 6.53 -49.43 -28.67
CA PHE A 285 6.07 -49.75 -30.01
C PHE A 285 6.86 -50.94 -30.52
N LYS A 286 6.18 -51.84 -31.23
CA LYS A 286 6.78 -52.99 -31.89
C LYS A 286 6.62 -52.89 -33.39
N GLN A 287 7.50 -53.56 -34.11
CA GLN A 287 7.40 -53.65 -35.56
C GLN A 287 6.34 -54.68 -35.93
N LYS A 288 5.45 -54.31 -36.84
CA LYS A 288 4.40 -55.20 -37.36
C LYS A 288 5.04 -56.34 -38.15
N GLN A 289 4.57 -57.58 -37.98
CA GLN A 289 5.25 -58.78 -38.51
C GLN A 289 5.43 -58.82 -40.04
N ARG A 290 4.62 -58.09 -40.83
CA ARG A 290 4.62 -58.13 -42.30
C ARG A 290 4.88 -56.77 -42.96
N GLU A 291 5.09 -55.71 -42.17
CA GLU A 291 5.26 -54.33 -42.64
C GLU A 291 6.37 -53.66 -41.80
N GLU A 292 7.14 -52.73 -42.36
CA GLU A 292 8.13 -51.95 -41.59
C GLU A 292 7.50 -50.89 -40.66
N GLN A 293 6.18 -50.96 -40.46
CA GLN A 293 5.41 -49.99 -39.69
C GLN A 293 5.38 -50.34 -38.20
N ALA A 294 5.29 -49.31 -37.37
CA ALA A 294 5.13 -49.42 -35.93
C ALA A 294 3.68 -49.70 -35.55
N GLU A 295 3.48 -50.55 -34.54
CA GLU A 295 2.22 -50.71 -33.82
C GLU A 295 2.43 -50.54 -32.31
N PRO A 296 1.45 -49.99 -31.56
CA PRO A 296 1.57 -49.84 -30.11
C PRO A 296 1.70 -51.20 -29.41
N ASP A 297 2.59 -51.31 -28.43
CA ASP A 297 2.78 -52.50 -27.61
C ASP A 297 2.07 -52.32 -26.24
N GLY A 298 0.74 -52.31 -26.29
CA GLY A 298 -0.14 -52.04 -25.15
C GLY A 298 -0.74 -50.63 -25.19
N THR A 299 -1.80 -50.41 -24.40
CA THR A 299 -2.50 -49.11 -24.34
C THR A 299 -2.40 -48.43 -22.98
N GLU A 300 -2.04 -49.14 -21.91
CA GLU A 300 -2.09 -48.63 -20.53
C GLU A 300 -1.34 -47.30 -20.35
N VAL A 301 -0.12 -47.19 -20.89
CA VAL A 301 0.68 -45.95 -20.81
C VAL A 301 0.03 -44.83 -21.63
N ALA A 302 -0.50 -45.16 -22.82
CA ALA A 302 -1.20 -44.20 -23.65
C ALA A 302 -2.51 -43.71 -23.01
N ASP A 303 -3.21 -44.58 -22.27
CA ASP A 303 -4.41 -44.25 -21.51
C ASP A 303 -4.08 -43.30 -20.35
N LYS A 304 -2.97 -43.51 -19.63
CA LYS A 304 -2.47 -42.57 -18.62
C LYS A 304 -2.14 -41.20 -19.21
N ILE A 305 -1.38 -41.16 -20.31
CA ILE A 305 -1.03 -39.90 -20.99
C ILE A 305 -2.29 -39.19 -21.48
N ALA A 306 -3.21 -39.93 -22.11
CA ALA A 306 -4.46 -39.38 -22.62
C ALA A 306 -5.35 -38.82 -21.50
N TYR A 307 -5.41 -39.48 -20.34
CA TYR A 307 -6.10 -38.96 -19.16
C TYR A 307 -5.48 -37.64 -18.66
N LEU A 308 -4.16 -37.59 -18.51
CA LEU A 308 -3.45 -36.40 -18.03
C LEU A 308 -3.55 -35.22 -19.01
N LEU A 309 -3.52 -35.50 -20.31
CA LEU A 309 -3.64 -34.50 -21.37
C LEU A 309 -5.10 -34.20 -21.76
N GLY A 310 -6.09 -34.91 -21.23
CA GLY A 310 -7.50 -34.74 -21.60
C GLY A 310 -7.80 -35.03 -23.08
N LEU A 311 -7.25 -36.13 -23.60
CA LEU A 311 -7.34 -36.59 -24.99
C LEU A 311 -7.93 -38.00 -25.09
N ASN A 312 -8.20 -38.45 -26.32
CA ASN A 312 -8.54 -39.84 -26.60
C ASN A 312 -7.26 -40.65 -26.92
N SER A 313 -7.00 -41.73 -26.17
CA SER A 313 -5.79 -42.55 -26.32
C SER A 313 -5.70 -43.26 -27.68
N ALA A 314 -6.81 -43.77 -28.20
CA ALA A 314 -6.86 -44.45 -29.49
C ALA A 314 -6.56 -43.48 -30.66
N GLU A 315 -7.09 -42.26 -30.61
CA GLU A 315 -6.79 -41.23 -31.60
C GLU A 315 -5.32 -40.79 -31.53
N MET A 316 -4.77 -40.64 -30.32
CA MET A 316 -3.36 -40.28 -30.12
C MET A 316 -2.42 -41.36 -30.68
N LEU A 317 -2.64 -42.63 -30.35
CA LEU A 317 -1.83 -43.75 -30.88
C LEU A 317 -1.96 -43.86 -32.40
N LYS A 318 -3.16 -43.68 -32.94
CA LYS A 318 -3.37 -43.65 -34.39
C LYS A 318 -2.63 -42.50 -35.05
N ALA A 319 -2.66 -41.30 -34.48
CA ALA A 319 -1.94 -40.14 -35.01
C ALA A 319 -0.41 -40.29 -34.93
N LEU A 320 0.10 -41.00 -33.93
CA LEU A 320 1.52 -41.32 -33.79
C LEU A 320 1.99 -42.33 -34.85
N CYS A 321 1.30 -43.46 -35.00
CA CYS A 321 1.69 -44.51 -35.96
C CYS A 321 1.33 -44.16 -37.41
N TYR A 322 0.22 -43.43 -37.61
CA TYR A 322 -0.38 -43.13 -38.90
C TYR A 322 -0.77 -41.63 -39.03
N PRO A 323 0.21 -40.70 -38.97
CA PRO A 323 -0.06 -39.29 -39.15
C PRO A 323 -0.61 -38.98 -40.55
N ARG A 324 -1.47 -37.96 -40.61
CA ARG A 324 -1.90 -37.32 -41.85
C ARG A 324 -0.88 -36.24 -42.21
N VAL A 325 -0.09 -36.49 -43.25
CA VAL A 325 0.97 -35.58 -43.70
C VAL A 325 0.51 -34.88 -44.98
N LYS A 326 0.74 -33.57 -45.06
CA LYS A 326 0.47 -32.80 -46.29
C LYS A 326 1.60 -33.04 -47.29
N VAL A 327 1.29 -33.66 -48.42
CA VAL A 327 2.22 -33.89 -49.52
C VAL A 327 1.75 -33.03 -50.69
N GLY A 328 2.43 -31.91 -50.93
CA GLY A 328 1.96 -30.88 -51.86
C GLY A 328 0.69 -30.21 -51.33
N ASN A 329 -0.44 -30.40 -52.03
CA ASN A 329 -1.75 -29.85 -51.64
C ASN A 329 -2.70 -30.90 -51.03
N GLU A 330 -2.34 -32.18 -51.02
CA GLU A 330 -3.19 -33.26 -50.52
C GLU A 330 -2.70 -33.79 -49.16
N TYR A 331 -3.63 -34.29 -48.35
CA TYR A 331 -3.30 -34.95 -47.08
C TYR A 331 -3.32 -36.46 -47.25
N VAL A 332 -2.17 -37.10 -47.04
CA VAL A 332 -2.01 -38.55 -47.16
C VAL A 332 -1.71 -39.13 -45.78
N THR A 333 -2.32 -40.27 -45.45
CA THR A 333 -2.00 -41.01 -44.23
C THR A 333 -0.77 -41.85 -44.48
N LYS A 334 0.29 -41.64 -43.70
CA LYS A 334 1.57 -42.33 -43.86
C LYS A 334 1.90 -43.14 -42.61
N GLY A 335 2.13 -44.44 -42.77
CA GLY A 335 2.65 -45.29 -41.69
C GLY A 335 4.10 -44.94 -41.34
N GLN A 336 4.43 -44.91 -40.05
CA GLN A 336 5.77 -44.63 -39.54
C GLN A 336 6.48 -45.89 -39.06
N THR A 337 7.81 -45.90 -39.11
CA THR A 337 8.64 -46.96 -38.52
C THR A 337 8.76 -46.79 -37.00
N VAL A 338 9.17 -47.83 -36.28
CA VAL A 338 9.33 -47.78 -34.80
C VAL A 338 10.26 -46.64 -34.37
N ALA A 339 11.39 -46.47 -35.07
CA ALA A 339 12.33 -45.38 -34.81
C ALA A 339 11.70 -43.99 -35.03
N GLN A 340 10.91 -43.82 -36.10
CA GLN A 340 10.22 -42.56 -36.40
C GLN A 340 9.19 -42.21 -35.32
N VAL A 341 8.42 -43.20 -34.84
CA VAL A 341 7.43 -42.99 -33.78
C VAL A 341 8.12 -42.64 -32.46
N ASN A 342 9.17 -43.35 -32.06
CA ASN A 342 9.93 -43.05 -30.84
C ASN A 342 10.54 -41.63 -30.86
N ASN A 343 11.08 -41.22 -32.02
CA ASN A 343 11.58 -39.87 -32.21
C ASN A 343 10.45 -38.83 -32.11
N SER A 344 9.28 -39.10 -32.70
CA SER A 344 8.09 -38.24 -32.59
C SER A 344 7.59 -38.12 -31.15
N VAL A 345 7.54 -39.22 -30.40
CA VAL A 345 7.11 -39.24 -28.98
C VAL A 345 8.04 -38.37 -28.14
N THR A 346 9.35 -38.51 -28.36
CA THR A 346 10.37 -37.71 -27.68
C THR A 346 10.26 -36.23 -28.03
N ALA A 347 10.05 -35.89 -29.30
CA ALA A 347 9.87 -34.51 -29.75
C ALA A 347 8.59 -33.87 -29.16
N LEU A 348 7.49 -34.63 -29.08
CA LEU A 348 6.25 -34.17 -28.45
C LEU A 348 6.40 -33.90 -26.95
N ALA A 349 7.09 -34.78 -26.23
CA ALA A 349 7.38 -34.59 -24.81
C ALA A 349 8.20 -33.31 -24.55
N LYS A 350 9.25 -33.09 -25.36
CA LYS A 350 10.05 -31.84 -25.35
C LYS A 350 9.20 -30.61 -25.67
N SER A 351 8.30 -30.72 -26.65
CA SER A 351 7.43 -29.62 -27.07
C SER A 351 6.43 -29.21 -25.99
N ILE A 352 5.80 -30.18 -25.31
CA ILE A 352 4.90 -29.91 -24.18
C ILE A 352 5.68 -29.18 -23.09
N TYR A 353 6.87 -29.69 -22.72
CA TYR A 353 7.69 -29.12 -21.66
C TYR A 353 8.13 -27.68 -21.98
N GLU A 354 8.66 -27.44 -23.18
CA GLU A 354 9.12 -26.12 -23.63
C GLU A 354 7.97 -25.11 -23.66
N ARG A 355 6.83 -25.47 -24.26
CA ARG A 355 5.67 -24.58 -24.35
C ARG A 355 5.08 -24.30 -22.97
N MET A 356 5.01 -25.30 -22.11
CA MET A 356 4.58 -25.14 -20.71
C MET A 356 5.50 -24.19 -19.95
N PHE A 357 6.82 -24.37 -20.05
CA PHE A 357 7.80 -23.49 -19.40
C PHE A 357 7.67 -22.03 -19.89
N LEU A 358 7.58 -21.81 -21.21
CA LEU A 358 7.38 -20.48 -21.77
C LEU A 358 6.03 -19.87 -21.34
N TRP A 359 4.97 -20.67 -21.29
CA TRP A 359 3.66 -20.22 -20.79
C TRP A 359 3.71 -19.85 -19.31
N MET A 360 4.41 -20.60 -18.47
CA MET A 360 4.63 -20.26 -17.06
C MET A 360 5.33 -18.91 -16.92
N VAL A 361 6.35 -18.64 -17.74
CA VAL A 361 7.05 -17.35 -17.76
C VAL A 361 6.12 -16.21 -18.17
N ILE A 362 5.30 -16.41 -19.20
CA ILE A 362 4.27 -15.43 -19.61
C ILE A 362 3.30 -15.17 -18.44
N ARG A 363 2.85 -16.24 -17.78
CA ARG A 363 1.92 -16.15 -16.66
C ARG A 363 2.51 -15.42 -15.46
N ILE A 364 3.78 -15.69 -15.13
CA ILE A 364 4.54 -14.96 -14.11
C ILE A 364 4.62 -13.47 -14.48
N ASN A 365 4.86 -13.14 -15.75
CA ASN A 365 4.96 -11.75 -16.20
C ASN A 365 3.63 -11.00 -16.15
N GLU A 366 2.50 -11.66 -16.44
CA GLU A 366 1.16 -11.09 -16.26
C GLU A 366 0.90 -10.73 -14.79
N MET A 367 1.41 -11.57 -13.89
CA MET A 367 1.26 -11.43 -12.45
C MET A 367 2.17 -10.34 -11.87
N LEU A 368 3.41 -10.23 -12.36
CA LEU A 368 4.34 -9.16 -12.00
C LEU A 368 4.00 -7.81 -12.67
N ASP A 369 3.03 -7.78 -13.58
CA ASP A 369 2.58 -6.56 -14.26
C ASP A 369 1.73 -5.68 -13.34
N THR A 370 1.96 -4.37 -13.39
CA THR A 370 1.17 -3.39 -12.65
C THR A 370 0.63 -2.32 -13.60
N LYS A 371 -0.42 -1.61 -13.20
CA LYS A 371 -1.02 -0.54 -14.02
C LYS A 371 -0.11 0.69 -14.20
N ASN A 372 1.07 0.72 -13.59
CA ASN A 372 1.98 1.85 -13.68
C ASN A 372 2.63 1.90 -15.08
N PRO A 373 2.78 3.09 -15.68
CA PRO A 373 3.42 3.23 -16.98
C PRO A 373 4.88 2.78 -16.93
N ARG A 374 5.36 2.16 -18.02
CA ARG A 374 6.76 1.73 -18.15
C ARG A 374 7.69 2.94 -18.03
N GLN A 375 8.72 2.82 -17.20
CA GLN A 375 9.80 3.79 -17.04
C GLN A 375 11.16 3.08 -17.21
N PHE A 376 12.23 3.67 -16.65
CA PHE A 376 13.57 3.11 -16.69
C PHE A 376 13.63 1.78 -15.93
N TYR A 377 14.47 0.87 -16.43
CA TYR A 377 14.66 -0.44 -15.82
C TYR A 377 16.14 -0.77 -15.63
N ILE A 378 16.37 -1.68 -14.69
CA ILE A 378 17.65 -2.37 -14.52
C ILE A 378 17.42 -3.82 -14.91
N GLY A 379 18.13 -4.28 -15.95
CA GLY A 379 18.05 -5.66 -16.42
C GLY A 379 19.14 -6.52 -15.80
N VAL A 380 18.79 -7.61 -15.10
CA VAL A 380 19.75 -8.55 -14.53
C VAL A 380 19.79 -9.80 -15.40
N LEU A 381 20.95 -10.07 -16.00
CA LEU A 381 21.16 -11.24 -16.85
C LEU A 381 21.77 -12.39 -16.04
N ASP A 382 21.05 -13.50 -15.98
CA ASP A 382 21.53 -14.79 -15.45
C ASP A 382 21.43 -15.84 -16.56
N ILE A 383 22.58 -16.38 -16.97
CA ILE A 383 22.66 -17.35 -18.06
C ILE A 383 23.60 -18.48 -17.68
N ALA A 384 23.43 -19.64 -18.31
CA ALA A 384 24.36 -20.76 -18.19
C ALA A 384 25.80 -20.30 -18.48
N GLY A 385 26.74 -20.79 -17.67
CA GLY A 385 28.17 -20.48 -17.86
C GLY A 385 28.74 -21.21 -19.08
N PHE A 386 29.98 -20.88 -19.43
CA PHE A 386 30.73 -21.66 -20.42
C PHE A 386 30.91 -23.10 -19.92
N GLU A 387 30.75 -24.09 -20.80
CA GLU A 387 30.79 -25.51 -20.48
C GLU A 387 31.78 -26.27 -21.38
N ILE A 388 32.68 -27.01 -20.74
CA ILE A 388 33.62 -27.92 -21.40
C ILE A 388 33.46 -29.28 -20.73
N PHE A 389 32.88 -30.23 -21.46
CA PHE A 389 32.73 -31.61 -21.03
C PHE A 389 33.53 -32.56 -21.93
N ASP A 390 33.62 -33.82 -21.52
CA ASP A 390 34.18 -34.88 -22.37
C ASP A 390 33.33 -35.17 -23.61
N TYR A 391 32.01 -34.94 -23.51
CA TYR A 391 31.06 -35.08 -24.61
C TYR A 391 30.27 -33.79 -24.79
N ASN A 392 30.65 -32.97 -25.78
CA ASN A 392 29.93 -31.73 -26.12
C ASN A 392 29.04 -31.92 -27.35
N SER A 393 27.76 -31.58 -27.24
CA SER A 393 26.77 -31.69 -28.31
C SER A 393 26.35 -30.29 -28.82
N MET A 394 25.37 -30.24 -29.73
CA MET A 394 24.79 -29.00 -30.28
C MET A 394 24.36 -28.01 -29.19
N GLU A 395 23.83 -28.52 -28.08
CA GLU A 395 23.36 -27.72 -26.95
C GLU A 395 24.50 -26.98 -26.26
N GLN A 396 25.63 -27.64 -26.02
CA GLN A 396 26.85 -27.01 -25.52
C GLN A 396 27.38 -25.98 -26.51
N LEU A 397 27.33 -26.26 -27.83
CA LEU A 397 27.75 -25.28 -28.84
C LEU A 397 26.90 -23.99 -28.75
N CYS A 398 25.58 -24.14 -28.60
CA CYS A 398 24.67 -23.03 -28.39
C CYS A 398 25.02 -22.22 -27.12
N ILE A 399 25.20 -22.88 -25.98
CA ILE A 399 25.56 -22.23 -24.71
C ILE A 399 26.91 -21.50 -24.82
N ASN A 400 27.93 -22.17 -25.36
CA ASN A 400 29.27 -21.62 -25.51
C ASN A 400 29.30 -20.46 -26.50
N PHE A 401 28.53 -20.53 -27.58
CA PHE A 401 28.36 -19.44 -28.54
C PHE A 401 27.70 -18.20 -27.92
N THR A 402 26.71 -18.37 -27.03
CA THR A 402 26.16 -17.23 -26.28
C THR A 402 27.21 -16.61 -25.36
N ASN A 403 27.98 -17.43 -24.63
CA ASN A 403 29.06 -16.95 -23.78
C ASN A 403 30.14 -16.22 -24.59
N GLU A 404 30.48 -16.70 -25.80
CA GLU A 404 31.40 -16.04 -26.74
C GLU A 404 30.88 -14.64 -27.12
N LYS A 405 29.59 -14.51 -27.45
CA LYS A 405 28.98 -13.20 -27.76
C LYS A 405 28.94 -12.26 -26.57
N LEU A 406 28.64 -12.76 -25.37
CA LEU A 406 28.63 -11.95 -24.15
C LEU A 406 30.04 -11.48 -23.80
N GLN A 407 31.07 -12.32 -24.01
CA GLN A 407 32.46 -11.92 -23.85
C GLN A 407 32.86 -10.88 -24.89
N GLN A 408 32.45 -11.01 -26.15
CA GLN A 408 32.69 -9.99 -27.17
C GLN A 408 31.96 -8.69 -26.83
N PHE A 409 30.76 -8.74 -26.27
CA PHE A 409 30.05 -7.55 -25.79
C PHE A 409 30.81 -6.87 -24.65
N PHE A 410 31.37 -7.64 -23.71
CA PHE A 410 32.27 -7.09 -22.70
C PHE A 410 33.49 -6.43 -23.33
N ASN A 411 34.18 -7.11 -24.26
CA ASN A 411 35.37 -6.58 -24.93
C ASN A 411 35.03 -5.28 -25.67
N HIS A 412 33.92 -5.26 -26.42
CA HIS A 412 33.48 -4.08 -27.15
C HIS A 412 33.13 -2.91 -26.22
N THR A 413 32.38 -3.17 -25.14
CA THR A 413 31.96 -2.11 -24.22
C THR A 413 33.11 -1.58 -23.37
N MET A 414 33.95 -2.46 -22.85
CA MET A 414 35.08 -2.08 -22.00
C MET A 414 36.24 -1.46 -22.79
N PHE A 415 36.47 -1.90 -24.03
CA PHE A 415 37.67 -1.52 -24.79
C PHE A 415 37.40 -0.59 -25.97
N VAL A 416 36.38 -0.87 -26.77
CA VAL A 416 36.13 -0.14 -28.02
C VAL A 416 35.34 1.13 -27.73
N LEU A 417 34.18 1.00 -27.08
CA LEU A 417 33.31 2.16 -26.79
C LEU A 417 33.99 3.21 -25.92
N GLU A 418 34.84 2.79 -24.97
CA GLU A 418 35.58 3.72 -24.11
C GLU A 418 36.60 4.54 -24.91
N GLN A 419 37.34 3.90 -25.82
CA GLN A 419 38.31 4.60 -26.69
C GLN A 419 37.61 5.45 -27.76
N GLU A 420 36.46 5.01 -28.26
CA GLU A 420 35.62 5.80 -29.16
C GLU A 420 35.11 7.08 -28.49
N GLU A 421 34.72 7.02 -27.22
CA GLU A 421 34.37 8.23 -26.46
C GLU A 421 35.57 9.16 -26.31
N TYR A 422 36.77 8.66 -25.98
CA TYR A 422 37.97 9.51 -25.88
C TYR A 422 38.29 10.21 -27.20
N LYS A 423 38.14 9.50 -28.31
CA LYS A 423 38.32 10.06 -29.65
C LYS A 423 37.25 11.11 -29.95
N LYS A 424 35.99 10.85 -29.63
CA LYS A 424 34.87 11.78 -29.80
C LYS A 424 35.03 13.05 -28.96
N GLU A 425 35.60 12.91 -27.77
CA GLU A 425 35.88 14.01 -26.83
C GLU A 425 37.22 14.70 -27.10
N GLY A 426 37.98 14.29 -28.12
CA GLY A 426 39.22 14.94 -28.52
C GLY A 426 40.36 14.77 -27.53
N ILE A 427 40.31 13.74 -26.68
CA ILE A 427 41.40 13.43 -25.74
C ILE A 427 42.57 12.84 -26.53
N VAL A 428 43.78 13.35 -26.27
CA VAL A 428 45.00 12.78 -26.85
C VAL A 428 45.22 11.39 -26.26
N TRP A 429 44.79 10.37 -27.01
CA TRP A 429 44.86 8.97 -26.63
C TRP A 429 45.43 8.15 -27.78
N ALA A 430 46.49 7.38 -27.50
CA ALA A 430 47.01 6.42 -28.45
C ALA A 430 46.09 5.19 -28.42
N PHE A 431 45.46 4.87 -29.56
CA PHE A 431 44.62 3.67 -29.67
C PHE A 431 45.44 2.44 -29.29
N ILE A 432 44.96 1.69 -28.30
CA ILE A 432 45.58 0.45 -27.88
C ILE A 432 44.73 -0.68 -28.44
N ASP A 433 45.29 -1.41 -29.41
CA ASP A 433 44.74 -2.67 -29.86
C ASP A 433 45.14 -3.77 -28.88
N PHE A 434 44.15 -4.40 -28.27
CA PHE A 434 44.34 -5.47 -27.30
C PHE A 434 44.27 -6.87 -27.94
N GLY A 435 43.99 -6.98 -29.25
CA GLY A 435 44.00 -8.25 -29.98
C GLY A 435 42.97 -9.28 -29.51
N MET A 436 42.00 -8.88 -28.70
CA MET A 436 40.94 -9.73 -28.13
C MET A 436 39.64 -9.67 -28.95
N ASP A 437 39.76 -9.78 -30.27
CA ASP A 437 38.58 -9.83 -31.13
C ASP A 437 38.09 -11.27 -31.31
N LEU A 438 36.96 -11.59 -30.69
CA LEU A 438 36.31 -12.90 -30.80
C LEU A 438 35.43 -13.00 -32.06
N ALA A 439 35.39 -11.95 -32.90
CA ALA A 439 34.62 -11.94 -34.13
C ALA A 439 34.92 -13.14 -35.02
N ALA A 440 36.17 -13.57 -35.14
CA ALA A 440 36.53 -14.71 -35.98
C ALA A 440 35.79 -16.01 -35.59
N CYS A 441 35.67 -16.30 -34.29
CA CYS A 441 34.94 -17.48 -33.78
C CYS A 441 33.42 -17.30 -33.89
N ILE A 442 32.92 -16.09 -33.60
CA ILE A 442 31.49 -15.77 -33.71
C ILE A 442 31.01 -15.88 -35.17
N GLU A 443 31.79 -15.34 -36.10
CA GLU A 443 31.50 -15.38 -37.53
C GLU A 443 31.55 -16.80 -38.09
N LEU A 444 32.50 -17.62 -37.64
CA LEU A 444 32.57 -19.04 -37.98
C LEU A 444 31.25 -19.77 -37.67
N ILE A 445 30.58 -19.42 -36.57
CA ILE A 445 29.34 -20.07 -36.14
C ILE A 445 28.11 -19.45 -36.83
N GLU A 446 28.04 -18.12 -36.92
CA GLU A 446 26.82 -17.37 -37.26
C GLU A 446 26.69 -16.92 -38.72
N LYS A 447 27.81 -16.57 -39.38
CA LYS A 447 27.76 -15.96 -40.71
C LYS A 447 27.24 -16.95 -41.76
N PRO A 448 26.80 -16.44 -42.94
CA PRO A 448 26.54 -17.29 -44.09
C PRO A 448 27.73 -18.21 -44.37
N LEU A 449 27.46 -19.49 -44.66
CA LEU A 449 28.47 -20.56 -44.76
C LEU A 449 29.23 -20.87 -43.46
N GLY A 450 28.76 -20.41 -42.31
CA GLY A 450 29.20 -20.82 -40.98
C GLY A 450 28.49 -22.09 -40.49
N ILE A 451 28.84 -22.55 -39.28
CA ILE A 451 28.38 -23.82 -38.72
C ILE A 451 26.85 -23.94 -38.72
N PHE A 452 26.13 -22.93 -38.22
CA PHE A 452 24.67 -23.00 -38.17
C PHE A 452 24.01 -22.95 -39.55
N SER A 453 24.58 -22.19 -40.49
CA SER A 453 24.06 -22.14 -41.87
C SER A 453 24.25 -23.48 -42.60
N ILE A 454 25.43 -24.11 -42.47
CA ILE A 454 25.68 -25.43 -43.05
C ILE A 454 24.76 -26.48 -42.40
N LEU A 455 24.56 -26.41 -41.08
CA LEU A 455 23.65 -27.32 -40.37
C LEU A 455 22.20 -27.16 -40.85
N GLU A 456 21.76 -25.92 -41.06
CA GLU A 456 20.43 -25.59 -41.58
C GLU A 456 20.22 -26.13 -43.00
N GLU A 457 21.19 -25.93 -43.89
CA GLU A 457 21.14 -26.45 -45.26
C GLU A 457 21.08 -27.99 -45.28
N GLU A 458 21.94 -28.65 -44.50
CA GLU A 458 21.94 -30.12 -44.39
C GLU A 458 20.63 -30.68 -43.81
N CYS A 459 19.97 -29.94 -42.92
CA CYS A 459 18.67 -30.35 -42.38
C CYS A 459 17.57 -30.40 -43.45
N MET A 460 17.67 -29.58 -44.50
CA MET A 460 16.67 -29.52 -45.57
C MET A 460 16.78 -30.70 -46.55
N PHE A 461 17.91 -31.42 -46.58
CA PHE A 461 18.11 -32.57 -47.47
C PHE A 461 17.54 -33.86 -46.84
N PRO A 462 16.60 -34.55 -47.50
CA PRO A 462 15.93 -35.74 -46.94
C PRO A 462 16.84 -36.94 -46.66
N LYS A 463 18.01 -37.02 -47.30
CA LYS A 463 18.98 -38.13 -47.19
C LYS A 463 20.31 -37.72 -46.53
N SER A 464 20.40 -36.51 -45.96
CA SER A 464 21.62 -36.10 -45.28
C SER A 464 21.78 -36.81 -43.94
N SER A 465 23.02 -37.12 -43.58
CA SER A 465 23.43 -37.66 -42.28
C SER A 465 24.50 -36.75 -41.69
N ASP A 466 24.89 -36.95 -40.43
CA ASP A 466 25.86 -36.06 -39.78
C ASP A 466 27.26 -36.12 -40.45
N THR A 467 27.56 -37.17 -41.23
CA THR A 467 28.85 -37.32 -41.92
C THR A 467 29.06 -36.28 -43.03
N PRO A 468 28.14 -36.11 -44.02
CA PRO A 468 28.18 -35.00 -44.97
C PRO A 468 28.32 -33.62 -44.32
N PHE A 469 27.65 -33.40 -43.19
CA PHE A 469 27.77 -32.15 -42.43
C PHE A 469 29.21 -31.91 -41.97
N LYS A 470 29.85 -32.92 -41.37
CA LYS A 470 31.27 -32.88 -41.00
C LYS A 470 32.18 -32.56 -42.19
N ASP A 471 31.99 -33.26 -43.28
CA ASP A 471 32.88 -33.16 -44.44
C ASP A 471 32.79 -31.76 -45.07
N LYS A 472 31.57 -31.18 -45.11
CA LYS A 472 31.36 -29.78 -45.51
C LYS A 472 32.06 -28.80 -44.56
N LEU A 473 31.92 -28.96 -43.24
CA LEU A 473 32.63 -28.12 -42.25
C LEU A 473 34.14 -28.14 -42.46
N TYR A 474 34.71 -29.33 -42.65
CA TYR A 474 36.15 -29.50 -42.90
C TYR A 474 36.58 -28.84 -44.21
N SER A 475 35.84 -29.05 -45.30
CA SER A 475 36.15 -28.43 -46.60
C SER A 475 36.09 -26.90 -46.57
N GLN A 476 35.17 -26.35 -45.76
CA GLN A 476 34.91 -24.93 -45.70
C GLN A 476 35.92 -24.22 -44.78
N HIS A 477 36.18 -24.75 -43.59
CA HIS A 477 36.87 -24.00 -42.52
C HIS A 477 38.28 -24.51 -42.19
N LEU A 478 38.58 -25.80 -42.39
CA LEU A 478 39.88 -26.35 -41.99
C LEU A 478 41.03 -25.68 -42.75
N GLY A 479 42.02 -25.16 -42.02
CA GLY A 479 43.17 -24.45 -42.58
C GLY A 479 42.88 -23.02 -43.08
N LYS A 480 41.61 -22.62 -43.21
CA LYS A 480 41.21 -21.25 -43.57
C LYS A 480 40.88 -20.39 -42.34
N THR A 481 40.24 -20.98 -41.33
CA THR A 481 39.83 -20.30 -40.10
C THR A 481 40.67 -20.79 -38.94
N LYS A 482 41.38 -19.90 -38.24
CA LYS A 482 42.26 -20.26 -37.10
C LYS A 482 41.50 -20.91 -35.94
N SER A 483 40.24 -20.55 -35.75
CA SER A 483 39.40 -21.06 -34.66
C SER A 483 38.84 -22.47 -34.90
N PHE A 484 39.08 -23.10 -36.07
CA PHE A 484 38.58 -24.43 -36.40
C PHE A 484 39.75 -25.43 -36.50
N GLU A 485 39.79 -26.41 -35.62
CA GLU A 485 40.88 -27.38 -35.52
C GLU A 485 40.38 -28.83 -35.66
N LYS A 486 41.31 -29.74 -35.96
CA LYS A 486 41.07 -31.18 -35.83
C LYS A 486 41.20 -31.57 -34.35
N PRO A 487 40.35 -32.47 -33.84
CA PRO A 487 40.45 -32.96 -32.48
C PRO A 487 41.75 -33.74 -32.28
N LYS A 488 42.32 -33.59 -31.08
CA LYS A 488 43.54 -34.31 -30.68
C LYS A 488 43.10 -35.53 -29.86
N PRO A 489 43.15 -36.75 -30.42
CA PRO A 489 42.61 -37.92 -29.73
C PRO A 489 43.39 -38.20 -28.44
N ALA A 490 42.71 -38.13 -27.30
CA ALA A 490 43.23 -38.61 -26.03
C ALA A 490 43.10 -40.15 -25.98
N LYS A 491 44.14 -40.87 -25.51
CA LYS A 491 44.12 -42.33 -25.42
C LYS A 491 42.89 -42.82 -24.63
N GLY A 492 42.02 -43.59 -25.28
CA GLY A 492 40.88 -44.27 -24.64
C GLY A 492 39.55 -43.49 -24.60
N LYS A 493 39.47 -42.28 -25.17
CA LYS A 493 38.19 -41.54 -25.32
C LYS A 493 37.60 -41.68 -26.72
N GLN A 494 36.27 -41.60 -26.86
CA GLN A 494 35.61 -41.51 -28.16
C GLN A 494 36.14 -40.29 -28.93
N GLU A 495 36.44 -40.48 -30.22
CA GLU A 495 37.01 -39.43 -31.06
C GLU A 495 35.92 -38.38 -31.37
N ALA A 496 36.15 -37.14 -30.95
CA ALA A 496 35.29 -36.03 -31.32
C ALA A 496 35.36 -35.75 -32.83
N HIS A 497 34.38 -35.03 -33.36
CA HIS A 497 34.26 -34.84 -34.80
C HIS A 497 34.94 -33.57 -35.30
N PHE A 498 34.99 -32.51 -34.50
CA PHE A 498 35.75 -31.28 -34.76
C PHE A 498 36.03 -30.53 -33.46
N SER A 499 36.97 -29.59 -33.47
CA SER A 499 37.30 -28.74 -32.32
C SER A 499 37.18 -27.26 -32.66
N LEU A 500 36.65 -26.47 -31.72
CA LEU A 500 36.64 -25.02 -31.82
C LEU A 500 37.52 -24.40 -30.75
N VAL A 501 38.31 -23.41 -31.15
CA VAL A 501 39.09 -22.58 -30.24
C VAL A 501 38.22 -21.41 -29.81
N HIS A 502 37.58 -21.56 -28.65
CA HIS A 502 36.82 -20.50 -27.99
C HIS A 502 37.73 -19.62 -27.14
N TYR A 503 37.21 -18.48 -26.67
CA TYR A 503 37.94 -17.60 -25.74
C TYR A 503 38.34 -18.30 -24.43
N ALA A 504 37.51 -19.26 -23.98
CA ALA A 504 37.73 -20.00 -22.73
C ALA A 504 38.63 -21.23 -22.89
N GLY A 505 38.90 -21.67 -24.12
CA GLY A 505 39.69 -22.87 -24.39
C GLY A 505 39.21 -23.61 -25.63
N THR A 506 39.95 -24.66 -26.00
CA THR A 506 39.55 -25.55 -27.10
C THR A 506 38.47 -26.51 -26.62
N VAL A 507 37.38 -26.61 -27.38
CA VAL A 507 36.25 -27.51 -27.07
C VAL A 507 36.05 -28.50 -28.22
N ASP A 508 35.97 -29.77 -27.86
CA ASP A 508 35.78 -30.90 -28.78
C ASP A 508 34.29 -31.24 -28.90
N TYR A 509 33.72 -31.13 -30.11
CA TYR A 509 32.30 -31.33 -30.37
C TYR A 509 31.99 -32.65 -31.09
N ASN A 510 30.89 -33.28 -30.67
CA ASN A 510 30.36 -34.53 -31.23
C ASN A 510 29.08 -34.25 -32.01
N ILE A 511 29.09 -34.49 -33.32
CA ILE A 511 27.97 -34.14 -34.22
C ILE A 511 26.86 -35.19 -34.29
N THR A 512 27.03 -36.34 -33.63
CA THR A 512 26.08 -37.44 -33.71
C THR A 512 24.68 -37.00 -33.27
N GLY A 513 23.70 -37.15 -34.15
CA GLY A 513 22.31 -36.74 -33.96
C GLY A 513 22.05 -35.24 -34.11
N TRP A 514 23.01 -34.43 -34.59
CA TRP A 514 22.81 -32.97 -34.72
C TRP A 514 21.73 -32.62 -35.73
N LEU A 515 21.67 -33.30 -36.87
CA LEU A 515 20.63 -33.03 -37.87
C LEU A 515 19.24 -33.33 -37.32
N GLU A 516 19.08 -34.43 -36.58
CA GLU A 516 17.80 -34.79 -35.96
C GLU A 516 17.42 -33.78 -34.87
N LYS A 517 18.37 -33.43 -34.00
CA LYS A 517 18.19 -32.41 -32.95
C LYS A 517 17.82 -31.04 -33.51
N ASN A 518 18.39 -30.65 -34.65
CA ASN A 518 18.15 -29.35 -35.25
C ASN A 518 16.84 -29.29 -36.06
N LYS A 519 16.39 -30.42 -36.62
CA LYS A 519 15.07 -30.55 -37.29
C LYS A 519 13.92 -30.52 -36.29
N ASP A 520 14.09 -31.23 -35.16
CA ASP A 520 13.09 -31.42 -34.11
C ASP A 520 11.64 -31.58 -34.64
N PRO A 521 11.39 -32.59 -35.51
CA PRO A 521 10.15 -32.69 -36.26
C PRO A 521 8.97 -33.01 -35.33
N LEU A 522 8.00 -32.09 -35.25
CA LEU A 522 6.75 -32.32 -34.53
C LEU A 522 5.73 -33.02 -35.44
N ASN A 523 4.97 -33.94 -34.86
CA ASN A 523 3.87 -34.60 -35.55
C ASN A 523 2.62 -33.69 -35.56
N ASP A 524 2.37 -33.05 -36.70
CA ASP A 524 1.26 -32.11 -36.88
C ASP A 524 -0.11 -32.71 -36.55
N SER A 525 -0.32 -34.00 -36.81
CA SER A 525 -1.60 -34.67 -36.49
C SER A 525 -1.84 -34.74 -34.99
N VAL A 526 -0.78 -34.98 -34.21
CA VAL A 526 -0.85 -34.98 -32.74
C VAL A 526 -0.94 -33.55 -32.19
N CYS A 527 -0.19 -32.60 -32.75
CA CYS A 527 -0.31 -31.19 -32.37
C CYS A 527 -1.74 -30.63 -32.56
N GLN A 528 -2.42 -31.02 -33.64
CA GLN A 528 -3.84 -30.67 -33.87
C GLN A 528 -4.78 -31.31 -32.84
N LEU A 529 -4.45 -32.52 -32.37
CA LEU A 529 -5.20 -33.18 -31.30
C LEU A 529 -5.00 -32.45 -29.96
N TYR A 530 -3.77 -31.98 -29.66
CA TYR A 530 -3.47 -31.21 -28.45
C TYR A 530 -4.26 -29.89 -28.38
N GLY A 531 -4.46 -29.22 -29.52
CA GLY A 531 -5.31 -28.03 -29.61
C GLY A 531 -6.79 -28.26 -29.29
N LYS A 532 -7.26 -29.52 -29.26
CA LYS A 532 -8.63 -29.92 -28.91
C LYS A 532 -8.74 -30.55 -27.51
N SER A 533 -7.68 -30.45 -26.72
CA SER A 533 -7.62 -31.02 -25.37
C SER A 533 -8.70 -30.46 -24.43
N GLY A 534 -9.22 -31.32 -23.55
CA GLY A 534 -10.06 -30.90 -22.42
C GLY A 534 -9.28 -30.13 -21.34
N VAL A 535 -7.95 -30.22 -21.31
CA VAL A 535 -7.07 -29.44 -20.42
C VAL A 535 -6.82 -28.07 -21.07
N LYS A 536 -7.40 -27.03 -20.48
CA LYS A 536 -7.36 -25.65 -21.02
C LYS A 536 -5.94 -25.17 -21.31
N ILE A 537 -4.97 -25.47 -20.43
CA ILE A 537 -3.57 -25.09 -20.63
C ILE A 537 -3.03 -25.75 -21.91
N LEU A 538 -3.19 -27.07 -22.09
CA LEU A 538 -2.67 -27.77 -23.26
C LEU A 538 -3.26 -27.21 -24.57
N ALA A 539 -4.57 -26.95 -24.61
CA ALA A 539 -5.21 -26.34 -25.75
C ALA A 539 -4.67 -24.93 -26.05
N ALA A 540 -4.39 -24.13 -25.01
CA ALA A 540 -3.76 -22.81 -25.16
C ALA A 540 -2.30 -22.89 -25.65
N LEU A 541 -1.56 -23.94 -25.29
CA LEU A 541 -0.18 -24.16 -25.76
C LEU A 541 -0.13 -24.50 -27.26
N TYR A 542 -1.18 -25.10 -27.82
CA TYR A 542 -1.27 -25.53 -29.22
C TYR A 542 -2.47 -24.88 -29.93
N PRO A 543 -2.44 -23.54 -30.16
CA PRO A 543 -3.56 -22.85 -30.79
C PRO A 543 -3.79 -23.34 -32.24
N PRO A 544 -5.04 -23.31 -32.73
CA PRO A 544 -5.35 -23.70 -34.09
C PRO A 544 -4.66 -22.76 -35.09
N PRO A 545 -4.20 -23.26 -36.25
CA PRO A 545 -3.59 -22.42 -37.27
C PRO A 545 -4.60 -21.34 -37.72
N PRO A 546 -4.15 -20.08 -37.93
CA PRO A 546 -5.02 -19.01 -38.39
C PRO A 546 -5.62 -19.36 -39.77
N PRO A 547 -6.84 -18.90 -40.09
CA PRO A 547 -7.44 -19.12 -41.41
C PRO A 547 -6.50 -18.60 -42.50
N GLU A 548 -6.23 -19.41 -43.54
CA GLU A 548 -5.47 -18.96 -44.70
C GLU A 548 -6.24 -17.84 -45.42
N ASP A 549 -5.83 -16.60 -45.16
CA ASP A 549 -6.38 -15.42 -45.81
C ASP A 549 -5.82 -15.34 -47.24
N THR A 550 -6.56 -15.89 -48.20
CA THR A 550 -6.18 -15.97 -49.63
C THR A 550 -6.13 -14.63 -50.36
N SER A 551 -6.22 -13.50 -49.64
CA SER A 551 -6.50 -12.18 -50.22
C SER A 551 -5.33 -11.18 -50.23
N LYS A 552 -4.14 -11.48 -49.67
CA LYS A 552 -3.01 -10.53 -49.68
C LYS A 552 -1.70 -11.09 -50.27
N LYS A 553 -1.49 -10.80 -51.56
CA LYS A 553 -0.16 -10.78 -52.19
C LYS A 553 0.65 -9.62 -51.59
N GLY A 554 1.38 -9.89 -50.51
CA GLY A 554 2.31 -8.92 -49.95
C GLY A 554 2.90 -9.37 -48.60
N GLY A 555 4.12 -9.89 -48.62
CA GLY A 555 5.08 -9.73 -47.52
C GLY A 555 4.89 -10.51 -46.21
N LYS A 556 3.85 -11.32 -46.00
CA LYS A 556 3.88 -12.30 -44.90
C LYS A 556 4.75 -13.49 -45.34
N LYS A 557 5.88 -13.72 -44.64
CA LYS A 557 6.74 -14.90 -44.81
C LYS A 557 5.86 -16.14 -44.97
N LYS A 558 5.92 -16.81 -46.13
CA LYS A 558 5.29 -18.12 -46.35
C LYS A 558 5.66 -19.03 -45.17
N GLY A 559 4.66 -19.50 -44.41
CA GLY A 559 4.82 -20.41 -43.28
C GLY A 559 5.22 -21.84 -43.67
N GLY A 560 6.12 -21.99 -44.65
CA GLY A 560 6.53 -23.28 -45.22
C GLY A 560 8.04 -23.55 -45.21
N SER A 561 8.85 -22.67 -44.62
CA SER A 561 10.26 -23.01 -44.33
C SER A 561 10.30 -23.66 -42.95
N MET A 562 10.74 -24.92 -42.87
CA MET A 562 11.03 -25.60 -41.61
C MET A 562 11.96 -24.71 -40.79
N GLN A 563 11.46 -24.11 -39.71
CA GLN A 563 12.28 -23.28 -38.82
C GLN A 563 13.07 -24.22 -37.91
N THR A 564 14.39 -24.26 -38.08
CA THR A 564 15.27 -25.12 -37.28
C THR A 564 15.51 -24.55 -35.89
N VAL A 565 15.95 -25.40 -34.97
CA VAL A 565 16.34 -24.99 -33.60
C VAL A 565 17.44 -23.93 -33.63
N SER A 566 18.46 -24.11 -34.48
CA SER A 566 19.55 -23.14 -34.66
C SER A 566 19.08 -21.77 -35.14
N SER A 567 18.05 -21.73 -36.00
CA SER A 567 17.51 -20.48 -36.54
C SER A 567 16.75 -19.69 -35.46
N GLN A 568 15.88 -20.37 -34.71
CA GLN A 568 15.14 -19.79 -33.59
C GLN A 568 16.09 -19.33 -32.48
N PHE A 569 17.12 -20.14 -32.19
CA PHE A 569 18.18 -19.81 -31.24
C PHE A 569 18.89 -18.50 -31.62
N ARG A 570 19.28 -18.36 -32.89
CA ARG A 570 19.99 -17.17 -33.40
C ARG A 570 19.13 -15.91 -33.29
N GLU A 571 17.84 -16.00 -33.61
CA GLU A 571 16.90 -14.89 -33.49
C GLU A 571 16.74 -14.44 -32.02
N ASN A 572 16.58 -15.39 -31.11
CA ASN A 572 16.45 -15.11 -29.67
C ASN A 572 17.72 -14.46 -29.11
N LEU A 573 18.90 -14.98 -29.47
CA LEU A 573 20.17 -14.39 -29.06
C LEU A 573 20.37 -12.99 -29.64
N HIS A 574 19.95 -12.74 -30.88
CA HIS A 574 20.04 -11.41 -31.48
C HIS A 574 19.15 -10.39 -30.74
N LYS A 575 17.93 -10.77 -30.33
CA LYS A 575 17.05 -9.94 -29.51
C LYS A 575 17.69 -9.60 -28.17
N LEU A 576 18.26 -10.60 -27.47
CA LEU A 576 18.98 -10.38 -26.21
C LEU A 576 20.13 -9.38 -26.39
N MET A 577 20.98 -9.57 -27.40
CA MET A 577 22.11 -8.68 -27.64
C MET A 577 21.69 -7.26 -28.01
N THR A 578 20.56 -7.10 -28.72
CA THR A 578 19.99 -5.78 -29.05
C THR A 578 19.52 -5.07 -27.79
N ASN A 579 18.81 -5.79 -26.90
CA ASN A 579 18.36 -5.26 -25.61
C ASN A 579 19.56 -4.84 -24.75
N LEU A 580 20.60 -5.67 -24.63
CA LEU A 580 21.79 -5.34 -23.84
C LEU A 580 22.53 -4.11 -24.37
N ARG A 581 22.67 -3.97 -25.70
CA ARG A 581 23.28 -2.79 -26.33
C ARG A 581 22.52 -1.49 -26.11
N SER A 582 21.23 -1.56 -25.78
CA SER A 582 20.39 -0.40 -25.45
C SER A 582 20.46 0.05 -23.98
N THR A 583 21.27 -0.64 -23.17
CA THR A 583 21.44 -0.37 -21.74
C THR A 583 22.90 -0.07 -21.41
N HIS A 584 23.14 0.62 -20.30
CA HIS A 584 24.47 0.78 -19.74
C HIS A 584 24.85 -0.44 -18.87
N PRO A 585 25.87 -1.23 -19.22
CA PRO A 585 26.16 -2.50 -18.56
C PRO A 585 27.12 -2.37 -17.38
N HIS A 586 26.80 -3.08 -16.31
CA HIS A 586 27.62 -3.30 -15.11
C HIS A 586 28.00 -4.78 -15.06
N PHE A 587 29.28 -5.10 -14.88
CA PHE A 587 29.77 -6.48 -14.97
C PHE A 587 30.19 -7.05 -13.63
N VAL A 588 29.80 -8.30 -13.38
CA VAL A 588 30.28 -9.13 -12.26
C VAL A 588 30.87 -10.41 -12.83
N ARG A 589 32.15 -10.68 -12.56
CA ARG A 589 32.90 -11.85 -13.01
C ARG A 589 33.02 -12.85 -11.87
N CYS A 590 32.30 -13.95 -11.96
CA CYS A 590 32.30 -15.03 -10.98
C CYS A 590 33.37 -16.06 -11.30
N LEU A 591 34.12 -16.49 -10.29
CA LEU A 591 35.22 -17.44 -10.38
C LEU A 591 34.97 -18.65 -9.48
N ILE A 592 35.29 -19.83 -10.00
CA ILE A 592 35.30 -21.09 -9.27
C ILE A 592 36.64 -21.22 -8.53
N PRO A 593 36.66 -21.42 -7.20
CA PRO A 593 37.91 -21.56 -6.48
C PRO A 593 38.54 -22.95 -6.63
N ASN A 594 37.75 -24.02 -6.75
CA ASN A 594 38.22 -25.41 -6.87
C ASN A 594 37.12 -26.32 -7.46
N GLU A 595 37.50 -27.44 -8.08
CA GLU A 595 36.55 -28.40 -8.66
C GLU A 595 35.91 -29.32 -7.60
N SER A 596 36.56 -29.49 -6.45
CA SER A 596 36.08 -30.33 -5.35
C SER A 596 34.88 -29.76 -4.57
N LYS A 597 34.46 -28.51 -4.88
CA LYS A 597 33.42 -27.75 -4.16
C LYS A 597 33.71 -27.57 -2.65
N THR A 598 34.98 -27.62 -2.25
CA THR A 598 35.40 -27.50 -0.85
C THR A 598 35.49 -26.02 -0.45
N PRO A 599 34.78 -25.56 0.59
CA PRO A 599 34.87 -24.17 1.05
C PRO A 599 36.27 -23.80 1.54
N GLY A 600 36.76 -22.61 1.17
CA GLY A 600 38.05 -22.07 1.63
C GLY A 600 39.29 -22.61 0.90
N LEU A 601 39.14 -23.68 0.09
CA LEU A 601 40.20 -24.17 -0.78
C LEU A 601 40.23 -23.38 -2.08
N MET A 602 41.40 -22.98 -2.57
CA MET A 602 41.56 -22.30 -3.85
C MET A 602 42.71 -22.90 -4.66
N GLU A 603 42.39 -23.37 -5.86
CA GLU A 603 43.32 -23.93 -6.84
C GLU A 603 43.85 -22.83 -7.74
N ASN A 604 45.12 -22.48 -7.54
CA ASN A 604 45.75 -21.37 -8.24
C ASN A 604 45.70 -21.49 -9.77
N PHE A 605 45.94 -22.69 -10.33
CA PHE A 605 45.99 -22.89 -11.78
C PHE A 605 44.62 -22.72 -12.43
N LEU A 606 43.57 -23.28 -11.80
CA LEU A 606 42.18 -23.13 -12.24
C LEU A 606 41.76 -21.65 -12.26
N VAL A 607 42.12 -20.90 -11.23
CA VAL A 607 41.77 -19.48 -11.16
C VAL A 607 42.57 -18.65 -12.17
N ILE A 608 43.87 -18.94 -12.38
CA ILE A 608 44.66 -18.29 -13.44
C ILE A 608 44.03 -18.53 -14.81
N HIS A 609 43.62 -19.77 -15.10
CA HIS A 609 42.96 -20.10 -16.36
C HIS A 609 41.69 -19.26 -16.56
N GLN A 610 40.81 -19.23 -15.56
CA GLN A 610 39.60 -18.41 -15.59
C GLN A 610 39.88 -16.91 -15.74
N LEU A 611 40.92 -16.37 -15.09
CA LEU A 611 41.29 -14.95 -15.19
C LEU A 611 41.71 -14.56 -16.60
N ARG A 612 42.40 -15.46 -17.32
CA ARG A 612 42.79 -15.29 -18.73
C ARG A 612 41.55 -15.32 -19.63
N CYS A 613 40.74 -16.35 -19.48
CA CYS A 613 39.54 -16.57 -20.29
C CYS A 613 38.53 -15.42 -20.12
N ASN A 614 38.27 -15.00 -18.89
CA ASN A 614 37.31 -13.91 -18.63
C ASN A 614 37.84 -12.51 -19.04
N GLY A 615 39.09 -12.39 -19.49
CA GLY A 615 39.73 -11.12 -19.86
C GLY A 615 39.89 -10.16 -18.68
N VAL A 616 40.03 -10.69 -17.46
CA VAL A 616 40.08 -9.88 -16.23
C VAL A 616 41.33 -9.00 -16.21
N LEU A 617 42.48 -9.54 -16.63
CA LEU A 617 43.73 -8.77 -16.65
C LEU A 617 43.67 -7.61 -17.64
N GLU A 618 43.19 -7.87 -18.85
CA GLU A 618 43.06 -6.87 -19.91
C GLU A 618 42.02 -5.81 -19.51
N GLY A 619 40.93 -6.23 -18.87
CA GLY A 619 39.96 -5.34 -18.22
C GLY A 619 40.62 -4.40 -17.21
N ILE A 620 41.43 -4.92 -16.29
CA ILE A 620 42.12 -4.08 -15.28
C ILE A 620 43.16 -3.17 -15.95
N ARG A 621 43.88 -3.65 -16.98
CA ARG A 621 44.88 -2.86 -17.72
C ARG A 621 44.23 -1.63 -18.35
N ILE A 622 43.03 -1.76 -18.92
CA ILE A 622 42.37 -0.61 -19.53
C ILE A 622 41.85 0.37 -18.48
N CYS A 623 41.25 -0.12 -17.40
CA CYS A 623 40.78 0.75 -16.33
C CYS A 623 41.90 1.56 -15.67
N ARG A 624 43.13 1.03 -15.66
CA ARG A 624 44.30 1.71 -15.14
C ARG A 624 44.89 2.73 -16.13
N LYS A 625 44.96 2.39 -17.42
CA LYS A 625 45.53 3.29 -18.42
C LYS A 625 44.55 4.40 -18.81
N GLY A 626 43.26 4.09 -18.86
CA GLY A 626 42.19 5.01 -19.23
C GLY A 626 41.72 5.90 -18.08
N PHE A 627 40.63 6.61 -18.35
CA PHE A 627 39.95 7.53 -17.44
C PHE A 627 38.51 7.06 -17.21
N PRO A 628 38.30 6.08 -16.33
CA PRO A 628 37.02 5.38 -16.17
C PRO A 628 35.89 6.27 -15.62
N SER A 629 36.21 7.44 -15.05
CA SER A 629 35.20 8.36 -14.51
C SER A 629 35.14 9.63 -15.34
N ARG A 630 33.92 10.08 -15.69
CA ARG A 630 33.71 11.27 -16.51
C ARG A 630 32.51 12.06 -16.03
N ILE A 631 32.61 13.40 -16.08
CA ILE A 631 31.57 14.32 -15.60
C ILE A 631 31.41 15.46 -16.61
N LEU A 632 30.17 15.84 -16.91
CA LEU A 632 29.87 17.02 -17.73
C LEU A 632 30.38 18.29 -17.06
N TYR A 633 30.88 19.26 -17.83
CA TYR A 633 31.43 20.48 -17.26
C TYR A 633 30.42 21.28 -16.41
N ALA A 634 29.14 21.28 -16.80
CA ALA A 634 28.09 21.96 -16.03
C ALA A 634 27.94 21.33 -14.63
N ASP A 635 27.84 20.01 -14.57
CA ASP A 635 27.70 19.27 -13.32
C ASP A 635 28.97 19.36 -12.47
N PHE A 636 30.15 19.25 -13.09
CA PHE A 636 31.42 19.38 -12.39
C PHE A 636 31.54 20.76 -11.71
N LYS A 637 31.29 21.83 -12.46
CA LYS A 637 31.28 23.20 -11.95
C LYS A 637 30.27 23.35 -10.80
N GLN A 638 29.03 22.92 -10.99
CA GLN A 638 27.98 23.05 -9.98
C GLN A 638 28.32 22.27 -8.71
N ARG A 639 28.85 21.05 -8.86
CA ARG A 639 29.13 20.13 -7.76
C ARG A 639 30.35 20.54 -6.93
N TYR A 640 31.42 20.98 -7.59
CA TYR A 640 32.71 21.26 -6.95
C TYR A 640 32.98 22.75 -6.71
N LYS A 641 32.10 23.68 -7.12
CA LYS A 641 32.24 25.12 -6.80
C LYS A 641 32.47 25.37 -5.30
N VAL A 642 31.90 24.54 -4.42
CA VAL A 642 32.05 24.64 -2.96
C VAL A 642 33.50 24.44 -2.48
N LEU A 643 34.33 23.70 -3.22
CA LEU A 643 35.74 23.49 -2.87
C LEU A 643 36.53 24.79 -2.89
N ASN A 644 36.26 25.64 -3.88
CA ASN A 644 36.88 26.96 -3.99
C ASN A 644 35.97 27.95 -4.71
N ALA A 645 35.09 28.60 -3.94
CA ALA A 645 34.14 29.57 -4.48
C ALA A 645 34.81 30.82 -5.06
N SER A 646 36.04 31.14 -4.63
CA SER A 646 36.76 32.36 -5.03
C SER A 646 37.21 32.36 -6.49
N VAL A 647 37.34 31.17 -7.10
CA VAL A 647 37.85 30.96 -8.46
C VAL A 647 36.82 31.30 -9.53
N ILE A 648 35.53 31.30 -9.18
CA ILE A 648 34.41 31.60 -10.08
C ILE A 648 33.74 32.89 -9.59
N PRO A 649 34.06 34.05 -10.19
CA PRO A 649 33.50 35.35 -9.78
C PRO A 649 31.97 35.34 -9.87
N ASP A 650 31.30 35.81 -8.81
CA ASP A 650 29.84 35.89 -8.81
C ASP A 650 29.36 36.99 -9.77
N GLY A 651 28.36 36.67 -10.60
CA GLY A 651 27.73 37.60 -11.55
C GLY A 651 28.34 37.68 -12.96
N GLN A 652 29.47 37.02 -13.24
CA GLN A 652 30.03 36.92 -14.59
C GLN A 652 29.75 35.56 -15.22
N PHE A 653 29.23 35.55 -16.46
CA PHE A 653 29.08 34.32 -17.23
C PHE A 653 30.46 33.79 -17.63
N MET A 654 30.87 32.69 -17.00
CA MET A 654 32.08 31.94 -17.36
C MET A 654 31.68 30.61 -17.97
N ASP A 655 32.23 30.33 -19.15
CA ASP A 655 32.07 29.04 -19.83
C ASP A 655 32.40 27.86 -18.90
N ASN A 656 31.57 26.81 -18.96
CA ASN A 656 31.62 25.73 -17.98
C ASN A 656 32.94 24.95 -18.06
N LYS A 657 33.53 24.82 -19.25
CA LYS A 657 34.85 24.19 -19.43
C LYS A 657 35.94 25.02 -18.76
N LYS A 658 36.03 26.31 -19.09
CA LYS A 658 37.02 27.23 -18.47
C LYS A 658 36.88 27.32 -16.95
N ALA A 659 35.64 27.33 -16.45
CA ALA A 659 35.37 27.32 -15.01
C ALA A 659 35.87 26.03 -14.34
N SER A 660 35.64 24.89 -14.97
CA SER A 660 36.12 23.58 -14.49
C SER A 660 37.64 23.46 -14.54
N GLU A 661 38.28 23.97 -15.60
CA GLU A 661 39.74 24.03 -15.75
C GLU A 661 40.40 24.85 -14.64
N LYS A 662 39.87 26.06 -14.37
CA LYS A 662 40.37 26.90 -13.29
C LYS A 662 40.11 26.29 -11.91
N LEU A 663 38.95 25.67 -11.71
CA LEU A 663 38.61 25.04 -10.44
C LEU A 663 39.55 23.87 -10.14
N LEU A 664 39.77 22.95 -11.08
CA LEU A 664 40.73 21.84 -10.92
C LEU A 664 42.16 22.35 -10.77
N GLY A 665 42.56 23.37 -11.52
CA GLY A 665 43.88 23.98 -11.38
C GLY A 665 44.12 24.69 -10.04
N SER A 666 43.06 25.02 -9.30
CA SER A 666 43.15 25.63 -7.97
C SER A 666 43.21 24.63 -6.82
N ILE A 667 42.95 23.35 -7.10
CA ILE A 667 42.93 22.26 -6.12
C ILE A 667 44.26 21.52 -6.27
N ASP A 668 44.89 21.18 -5.14
CA ASP A 668 46.16 20.44 -5.12
C ASP A 668 45.94 18.96 -5.49
N VAL A 669 45.81 18.69 -6.79
CA VAL A 669 45.64 17.35 -7.36
C VAL A 669 46.62 17.12 -8.49
N ASN A 670 47.03 15.87 -8.67
CA ASN A 670 47.94 15.50 -9.74
C ASN A 670 47.29 15.72 -11.13
N HIS A 671 47.89 16.60 -11.94
CA HIS A 671 47.42 16.97 -13.27
C HIS A 671 47.48 15.83 -14.32
N ASP A 672 48.19 14.75 -14.03
CA ASP A 672 48.23 13.56 -14.89
C ASP A 672 47.03 12.61 -14.67
N ASP A 673 46.28 12.81 -13.59
CA ASP A 673 45.17 11.94 -13.20
C ASP A 673 43.82 12.42 -13.72
N TYR A 674 43.79 13.51 -14.48
CA TYR A 674 42.61 13.93 -15.22
C TYR A 674 42.95 14.46 -16.63
N LYS A 675 41.95 14.46 -17.51
CA LYS A 675 42.03 15.04 -18.87
C LYS A 675 40.76 15.79 -19.22
N PHE A 676 40.91 16.86 -19.98
CA PHE A 676 39.80 17.68 -20.48
C PHE A 676 39.38 17.22 -21.87
N GLY A 677 38.12 16.83 -22.01
CA GLY A 677 37.49 16.58 -23.29
C GLY A 677 36.85 17.85 -23.89
N HIS A 678 36.02 17.67 -24.91
CA HIS A 678 35.22 18.72 -25.52
C HIS A 678 34.04 19.14 -24.64
N THR A 679 33.33 18.17 -24.06
CA THR A 679 32.10 18.40 -23.26
C THR A 679 32.21 17.90 -21.82
N LYS A 680 33.16 17.01 -21.54
CA LYS A 680 33.36 16.35 -20.24
C LYS A 680 34.78 16.49 -19.73
N VAL A 681 34.94 16.37 -18.43
CA VAL A 681 36.22 16.12 -17.77
C VAL A 681 36.32 14.65 -17.36
N PHE A 682 37.50 14.07 -17.55
CA PHE A 682 37.80 12.66 -17.38
C PHE A 682 38.81 12.47 -16.26
N PHE A 683 38.60 11.49 -15.39
CA PHE A 683 39.43 11.21 -14.20
C PHE A 683 39.90 9.77 -14.19
N LYS A 684 41.14 9.56 -13.73
CA LYS A 684 41.63 8.24 -13.37
C LYS A 684 40.93 7.73 -12.11
N ALA A 685 40.95 6.41 -11.93
CA ALA A 685 40.43 5.78 -10.73
C ALA A 685 41.08 6.37 -9.46
N GLY A 686 40.26 6.70 -8.46
CA GLY A 686 40.70 7.25 -7.17
C GLY A 686 40.61 8.78 -7.07
N LEU A 687 40.99 9.53 -8.11
CA LEU A 687 41.03 11.01 -8.03
C LEU A 687 39.66 11.63 -7.73
N LEU A 688 38.60 11.09 -8.34
CA LEU A 688 37.24 11.56 -8.09
C LEU A 688 36.82 11.35 -6.61
N GLY A 689 37.30 10.26 -5.99
CA GLY A 689 37.07 9.99 -4.57
C GLY A 689 37.71 11.06 -3.68
N VAL A 690 38.95 11.45 -3.98
CA VAL A 690 39.65 12.53 -3.27
C VAL A 690 38.89 13.85 -3.40
N LEU A 691 38.41 14.19 -4.60
CA LEU A 691 37.60 15.41 -4.81
C LEU A 691 36.29 15.38 -4.02
N GLU A 692 35.64 14.23 -3.91
CA GLU A 692 34.42 14.05 -3.10
C GLU A 692 34.72 14.15 -1.60
N GLU A 693 35.82 13.58 -1.11
CA GLU A 693 36.23 13.65 0.29
C GLU A 693 36.50 15.11 0.70
N MET A 694 37.30 15.85 -0.08
CA MET A 694 37.52 17.28 0.15
C MET A 694 36.22 18.09 0.14
N ARG A 695 35.25 17.67 -0.68
CA ARG A 695 33.94 18.33 -0.80
C ARG A 695 33.09 18.02 0.42
N ASP A 696 33.06 16.77 0.85
CA ASP A 696 32.28 16.30 1.98
C ASP A 696 32.80 16.91 3.30
N GLU A 697 34.11 17.13 3.47
CA GLU A 697 34.66 17.90 4.59
C GLU A 697 34.14 19.34 4.65
N LYS A 698 34.14 20.04 3.49
CA LYS A 698 33.58 21.40 3.39
C LYS A 698 32.07 21.41 3.63
N LEU A 699 31.36 20.46 3.04
CA LEU A 699 29.91 20.33 3.20
C LEU A 699 29.53 19.97 4.65
N ALA A 700 30.29 19.12 5.33
CA ALA A 700 30.03 18.76 6.73
C ALA A 700 30.01 20.00 7.63
N THR A 701 30.93 20.95 7.39
CA THR A 701 30.96 22.23 8.11
C THR A 701 29.71 23.07 7.81
N LEU A 702 29.36 23.26 6.53
CA LEU A 702 28.23 24.08 6.10
C LEU A 702 26.87 23.47 6.49
N VAL A 703 26.71 22.16 6.27
CA VAL A 703 25.52 21.40 6.64
C VAL A 703 25.39 21.35 8.15
N GLY A 704 26.48 21.24 8.91
CA GLY A 704 26.46 21.36 10.37
C GLY A 704 25.87 22.70 10.84
N MET A 705 26.27 23.81 10.21
CA MET A 705 25.69 25.14 10.48
C MET A 705 24.20 25.20 10.10
N LEU A 706 23.82 24.67 8.94
CA LEU A 706 22.43 24.63 8.50
C LEU A 706 21.55 23.75 9.40
N GLN A 707 22.06 22.59 9.83
CA GLN A 707 21.40 21.69 10.76
C GLN A 707 21.23 22.37 12.12
N ALA A 708 22.23 23.09 12.62
CA ALA A 708 22.12 23.86 13.86
C ALA A 708 21.03 24.94 13.76
N LEU A 709 20.99 25.69 12.66
CA LEU A 709 19.93 26.68 12.40
C LEU A 709 18.55 26.03 12.29
N SER A 710 18.44 24.91 11.59
CA SER A 710 17.18 24.18 11.39
C SER A 710 16.67 23.59 12.71
N ARG A 711 17.55 22.96 13.49
CA ARG A 711 17.24 22.47 14.84
C ARG A 711 16.84 23.62 15.76
N GLY A 712 17.56 24.74 15.71
CA GLY A 712 17.24 25.95 16.45
C GLY A 712 15.86 26.52 16.09
N PHE A 713 15.55 26.60 14.80
CA PHE A 713 14.23 27.04 14.31
C PHE A 713 13.11 26.10 14.78
N LEU A 714 13.28 24.79 14.61
CA LEU A 714 12.31 23.78 15.05
C LEU A 714 12.09 23.83 16.56
N MET A 715 13.18 23.91 17.34
CA MET A 715 13.10 23.95 18.81
C MET A 715 12.50 25.26 19.32
N ARG A 716 12.77 26.41 18.68
CA ARG A 716 12.07 27.66 19.04
C ARG A 716 10.57 27.55 18.81
N ARG A 717 10.15 26.97 17.68
CA ARG A 717 8.73 26.78 17.37
C ARG A 717 8.06 25.77 18.32
N GLU A 718 8.76 24.69 18.65
CA GLU A 718 8.25 23.72 19.64
C GLU A 718 8.24 24.33 21.06
N PHE A 719 9.22 25.14 21.41
CA PHE A 719 9.27 25.86 22.69
C PHE A 719 8.10 26.83 22.83
N THR A 720 7.74 27.58 21.78
CA THR A 720 6.52 28.41 21.79
C THR A 720 5.29 27.58 22.09
N LYS A 721 5.11 26.43 21.44
CA LYS A 721 4.00 25.50 21.73
C LYS A 721 4.05 24.95 23.16
N MET A 722 5.24 24.64 23.67
CA MET A 722 5.42 24.19 25.07
C MET A 722 5.04 25.29 26.06
N MET A 723 5.36 26.56 25.77
CA MET A 723 4.97 27.71 26.58
C MET A 723 3.46 27.95 26.56
N GLU A 724 2.83 27.90 25.38
CA GLU A 724 1.36 27.96 25.24
C GLU A 724 0.66 26.84 26.02
N ARG A 725 1.19 25.61 25.94
CA ARG A 725 0.69 24.48 26.76
C ARG A 725 0.87 24.74 28.25
N ARG A 726 2.00 25.29 28.68
CA ARG A 726 2.27 25.61 30.09
C ARG A 726 1.30 26.66 30.63
N GLU A 727 1.06 27.73 29.88
CA GLU A 727 0.07 28.77 30.25
C GLU A 727 -1.34 28.19 30.31
N SER A 728 -1.71 27.36 29.33
CA SER A 728 -2.99 26.66 29.33
C SER A 728 -3.15 25.75 30.56
N ILE A 729 -2.10 25.02 30.94
CA ILE A 729 -2.10 24.18 32.15
C ILE A 729 -2.29 25.04 33.41
N PHE A 730 -1.60 26.19 33.53
CA PHE A 730 -1.78 27.09 34.66
C PHE A 730 -3.20 27.64 34.76
N ALA A 731 -3.79 28.07 33.62
CA ALA A 731 -5.17 28.55 33.59
C ALA A 731 -6.15 27.44 33.99
N ILE A 732 -5.96 26.22 33.49
CA ILE A 732 -6.78 25.06 33.88
C ILE A 732 -6.63 24.77 35.38
N GLN A 733 -5.41 24.73 35.92
CA GLN A 733 -5.17 24.49 37.34
C GLN A 733 -5.79 25.57 38.24
N TYR A 734 -5.70 26.83 37.83
CA TYR A 734 -6.34 27.94 38.54
C TYR A 734 -7.86 27.79 38.55
N ASN A 735 -8.47 27.52 37.40
CA ASN A 735 -9.90 27.31 37.28
C ASN A 735 -10.38 26.13 38.14
N ILE A 736 -9.64 25.01 38.16
CA ILE A 736 -9.98 23.85 39.00
C ILE A 736 -9.92 24.22 40.50
N ARG A 737 -8.92 25.00 40.94
CA ARG A 737 -8.84 25.44 42.34
C ARG A 737 -9.98 26.38 42.70
N SER A 738 -10.28 27.36 41.84
CA SER A 738 -11.39 28.30 42.05
C SER A 738 -12.75 27.60 42.07
N GLU A 739 -12.97 26.61 41.21
CA GLU A 739 -14.16 25.75 41.25
C GLU A 739 -14.20 24.91 42.53
N GLY A 740 -13.06 24.37 42.98
CA GLY A 740 -12.97 23.65 44.25
C GLY A 740 -13.32 24.52 45.47
N GLU A 741 -12.84 25.76 45.52
CA GLU A 741 -13.22 26.72 46.57
C GLU A 741 -14.71 27.08 46.48
N SER A 742 -15.23 27.31 45.26
CA SER A 742 -16.65 27.61 45.04
C SER A 742 -17.56 26.43 45.43
N LEU A 743 -17.10 25.20 45.19
CA LEU A 743 -17.78 23.97 45.60
C LEU A 743 -17.79 23.84 47.12
N ASN A 744 -16.65 24.04 47.79
CA ASN A 744 -16.57 24.04 49.25
C ASN A 744 -17.49 25.09 49.87
N ASP A 745 -17.52 26.32 49.34
CA ASP A 745 -18.44 27.37 49.79
C ASP A 745 -19.90 26.95 49.57
N ALA A 746 -20.21 26.29 48.46
CA ALA A 746 -21.55 25.76 48.20
C ALA A 746 -21.92 24.62 49.15
N GLU A 747 -20.97 23.73 49.49
CA GLU A 747 -21.13 22.67 50.47
C GLU A 747 -21.37 23.25 51.86
N GLU A 748 -20.58 24.21 52.32
CA GLU A 748 -20.78 24.89 53.62
C GLU A 748 -22.15 25.59 53.69
N ARG A 749 -22.55 26.28 52.61
CA ARG A 749 -23.91 26.87 52.53
C ARG A 749 -24.99 25.80 52.60
N CYS A 750 -24.80 24.68 51.91
CA CYS A 750 -25.76 23.57 51.92
C CYS A 750 -25.85 22.97 53.33
N GLU A 751 -24.73 22.72 54.00
CA GLU A 751 -24.70 22.27 55.40
C GLU A 751 -25.37 23.27 56.36
N GLY A 752 -25.11 24.56 56.17
CA GLY A 752 -25.76 25.63 56.92
C GLY A 752 -27.27 25.65 56.73
N LEU A 753 -27.75 25.48 55.48
CA LEU A 753 -29.17 25.36 55.16
C LEU A 753 -29.78 24.08 55.75
N ILE A 754 -29.06 22.96 55.73
CA ILE A 754 -29.51 21.70 56.35
C ILE A 754 -29.64 21.87 57.86
N LYS A 755 -28.66 22.49 58.55
CA LYS A 755 -28.74 22.78 59.99
C LYS A 755 -29.91 23.71 60.30
N SER A 756 -30.09 24.77 59.51
CA SER A 756 -31.22 25.69 59.65
C SER A 756 -32.56 24.98 59.46
N LYS A 757 -32.66 24.12 58.42
CA LYS A 757 -33.84 23.30 58.17
C LYS A 757 -34.15 22.39 59.36
N ILE A 758 -33.17 21.68 59.89
CA ILE A 758 -33.34 20.82 61.08
C ILE A 758 -33.84 21.65 62.27
N GLN A 759 -33.28 22.84 62.49
CA GLN A 759 -33.70 23.72 63.58
C GLN A 759 -35.14 24.25 63.38
N GLN A 760 -35.51 24.59 62.15
CA GLN A 760 -36.87 25.01 61.82
C GLN A 760 -37.87 23.85 61.90
N GLU A 761 -37.50 22.64 61.49
CA GLU A 761 -38.32 21.44 61.68
C GLU A 761 -38.51 21.11 63.16
N ALA A 762 -37.47 21.26 63.99
CA ALA A 762 -37.57 21.10 65.43
C ALA A 762 -38.49 22.17 66.06
N LYS A 763 -38.35 23.44 65.68
CA LYS A 763 -39.25 24.52 66.11
C LYS A 763 -40.68 24.29 65.64
N LEU A 764 -40.86 23.86 64.39
CA LEU A 764 -42.17 23.54 63.84
C LEU A 764 -42.82 22.45 64.69
N LYS A 765 -42.08 21.37 65.00
CA LYS A 765 -42.55 20.29 65.86
C LYS A 765 -42.94 20.79 67.26
N GLU A 766 -42.10 21.58 67.90
CA GLU A 766 -42.39 22.20 69.21
C GLU A 766 -43.63 23.09 69.14
N THR A 767 -43.79 23.90 68.08
CA THR A 767 -44.97 24.75 67.91
C THR A 767 -46.22 23.95 67.57
N THR A 768 -46.10 22.82 66.88
CA THR A 768 -47.23 21.92 66.61
C THR A 768 -47.66 21.23 67.90
N GLU A 769 -46.73 20.69 68.69
CA GLU A 769 -47.02 20.12 70.02
C GLU A 769 -47.67 21.18 70.92
N ARG A 770 -47.15 22.41 70.94
CA ARG A 770 -47.76 23.51 71.70
C ARG A 770 -49.13 23.94 71.15
N LEU A 771 -49.33 23.89 69.84
CA LEU A 771 -50.63 24.18 69.24
C LEU A 771 -51.64 23.11 69.61
N GLU A 772 -51.26 21.83 69.61
CA GLU A 772 -52.08 20.72 70.10
C GLU A 772 -52.47 20.92 71.57
N ASP A 773 -51.51 21.28 72.43
CA ASP A 773 -51.77 21.62 73.84
C ASP A 773 -52.72 22.83 73.99
N GLU A 774 -52.51 23.90 73.22
CA GLU A 774 -53.39 25.07 73.23
C GLU A 774 -54.77 24.77 72.63
N GLU A 775 -54.89 23.87 71.65
CA GLU A 775 -56.17 23.39 71.13
C GLU A 775 -56.92 22.58 72.18
N GLU A 776 -56.23 21.73 72.95
CA GLU A 776 -56.80 21.03 74.11
C GLU A 776 -57.24 22.01 75.20
N ILE A 777 -56.39 22.97 75.57
CA ILE A 777 -56.72 24.03 76.53
C ILE A 777 -57.88 24.89 76.03
N ASN A 778 -57.93 25.24 74.74
CA ASN A 778 -59.00 26.05 74.17
C ASN A 778 -60.31 25.25 74.15
N ALA A 779 -60.27 23.94 73.87
CA ALA A 779 -61.43 23.07 74.04
C ALA A 779 -61.90 23.03 75.51
N GLU A 780 -60.99 22.91 76.48
CA GLU A 780 -61.31 22.99 77.91
C GLU A 780 -61.85 24.37 78.34
N LEU A 781 -61.23 25.45 77.87
CA LEU A 781 -61.64 26.83 78.16
C LEU A 781 -62.96 27.14 77.50
N THR A 782 -63.25 26.62 76.31
CA THR A 782 -64.56 26.75 75.67
C THR A 782 -65.63 26.00 76.49
N ALA A 783 -65.29 24.81 77.01
CA ALA A 783 -66.18 24.09 77.92
C ALA A 783 -66.39 24.83 79.26
N LYS A 784 -65.34 25.43 79.84
CA LYS A 784 -65.44 26.26 81.06
C LYS A 784 -66.16 27.58 80.81
N LYS A 785 -65.91 28.24 79.68
CA LYS A 785 -66.57 29.48 79.25
C LYS A 785 -68.07 29.24 79.15
N ARG A 786 -68.50 28.11 78.58
CA ARG A 786 -69.92 27.76 78.53
C ARG A 786 -70.53 27.63 79.94
N LYS A 787 -69.82 27.01 80.89
CA LYS A 787 -70.25 26.96 82.30
C LYS A 787 -70.29 28.34 82.97
N LEU A 788 -69.27 29.18 82.74
CA LEU A 788 -69.20 30.54 83.29
C LEU A 788 -70.19 31.49 82.63
N GLU A 789 -70.56 31.30 81.37
CA GLU A 789 -71.63 32.05 80.71
C GLU A 789 -72.98 31.73 81.34
N ASP A 790 -73.22 30.46 81.69
CA ASP A 790 -74.40 30.05 82.45
C ASP A 790 -74.40 30.74 83.85
N GLU A 791 -73.28 30.72 84.59
CA GLU A 791 -73.14 31.39 85.91
C GLU A 791 -73.19 32.95 85.83
N CYS A 792 -72.57 33.57 84.83
CA CYS A 792 -72.63 35.02 84.61
C CYS A 792 -74.04 35.49 84.25
N SER A 793 -74.84 34.65 83.58
CA SER A 793 -76.24 34.96 83.34
C SER A 793 -77.04 35.02 84.64
N GLU A 794 -76.72 34.16 85.62
CA GLU A 794 -77.29 34.22 86.97
C GLU A 794 -76.81 35.47 87.72
N LEU A 795 -75.50 35.75 87.71
CA LEU A 795 -74.96 36.92 88.43
C LEU A 795 -75.37 38.27 87.81
N LYS A 796 -75.56 38.37 86.48
CA LYS A 796 -76.11 39.59 85.86
C LYS A 796 -77.51 39.90 86.36
N LYS A 797 -78.32 38.86 86.57
CA LYS A 797 -79.64 39.00 87.17
C LYS A 797 -79.55 39.57 88.59
N ASP A 798 -78.54 39.17 89.36
CA ASP A 798 -78.29 39.70 90.70
C ASP A 798 -77.73 41.14 90.69
N ILE A 799 -76.92 41.52 89.68
CA ILE A 799 -76.38 42.89 89.53
C ILE A 799 -77.47 43.88 89.12
N ASP A 800 -78.37 43.52 88.22
CA ASP A 800 -79.51 44.38 87.84
C ASP A 800 -80.35 44.77 89.08
N ASP A 801 -80.48 43.86 90.06
CA ASP A 801 -81.15 44.15 91.33
C ASP A 801 -80.35 45.11 92.24
N LEU A 802 -79.02 45.08 92.19
CA LEU A 802 -78.12 45.91 93.00
C LEU A 802 -77.82 47.30 92.41
N GLU A 803 -77.73 47.46 91.09
CA GLU A 803 -77.54 48.77 90.44
C GLU A 803 -78.76 49.69 90.63
N LEU A 804 -79.96 49.10 90.64
CA LEU A 804 -81.19 49.78 91.06
C LEU A 804 -81.08 50.35 92.48
N THR A 805 -80.28 49.74 93.35
CA THR A 805 -80.06 50.24 94.72
C THR A 805 -79.00 51.34 94.79
N LEU A 806 -77.95 51.29 93.97
CA LEU A 806 -76.80 52.21 94.03
C LEU A 806 -77.01 53.54 93.28
N ALA A 807 -77.72 53.51 92.14
CA ALA A 807 -78.12 54.73 91.40
C ALA A 807 -78.98 55.69 92.24
N LYS A 808 -79.64 55.15 93.27
CA LYS A 808 -80.44 55.92 94.22
C LYS A 808 -79.58 56.72 95.21
N VAL A 809 -78.41 56.21 95.59
CA VAL A 809 -77.57 56.79 96.67
C VAL A 809 -76.61 57.87 96.15
N GLU A 810 -76.04 57.72 94.96
CA GLU A 810 -75.05 58.70 94.45
C GLU A 810 -75.67 60.02 93.98
N LYS A 811 -76.91 59.99 93.49
CA LYS A 811 -77.60 61.22 93.08
C LYS A 811 -77.97 62.11 94.28
N GLU A 812 -78.10 61.55 95.47
CA GLU A 812 -78.38 62.29 96.71
C GLU A 812 -77.14 63.04 97.25
N LYS A 813 -75.93 62.54 96.99
CA LYS A 813 -74.67 63.07 97.55
C LYS A 813 -74.19 64.38 96.89
N HIS A 814 -74.27 64.51 95.56
CA HIS A 814 -73.67 65.67 94.89
C HIS A 814 -74.54 66.93 94.91
N ALA A 815 -75.85 66.79 95.12
CA ALA A 815 -76.77 67.92 95.26
C ALA A 815 -76.77 68.53 96.68
N THR A 816 -76.40 67.73 97.69
CA THR A 816 -76.28 68.14 99.10
C THR A 816 -74.92 68.72 99.44
N GLU A 817 -73.98 68.81 98.49
CA GLU A 817 -72.74 69.59 98.63
C GLU A 817 -72.88 71.08 98.32
N ASN A 818 -74.14 71.51 98.41
CA ASN A 818 -74.34 72.57 99.38
C ASN A 818 -73.73 73.90 98.92
N LYS A 819 -74.44 74.61 98.04
CA LYS A 819 -75.83 75.01 98.28
C LYS A 819 -76.08 75.52 99.74
N VAL A 820 -75.49 74.94 100.81
CA VAL A 820 -75.09 75.64 102.04
C VAL A 820 -74.34 76.93 101.74
N LYS A 821 -73.55 76.99 100.67
CA LYS A 821 -72.72 78.18 100.44
C LYS A 821 -73.44 79.41 99.87
N ASN A 822 -74.63 79.27 99.29
CA ASN A 822 -75.40 80.44 98.84
C ASN A 822 -76.75 80.59 99.55
N LEU A 823 -77.40 79.52 100.00
CA LEU A 823 -78.82 79.61 100.37
C LEU A 823 -79.10 79.25 101.82
N THR A 824 -78.21 79.76 102.68
CA THR A 824 -78.68 80.42 103.92
C THR A 824 -79.48 81.69 103.57
N GLU A 825 -79.38 82.22 102.34
CA GLU A 825 -80.04 83.49 101.97
C GLU A 825 -81.31 83.37 101.09
N GLU A 826 -81.65 82.20 100.49
CA GLU A 826 -82.95 82.02 99.78
C GLU A 826 -83.93 81.07 100.49
N MET A 827 -83.56 80.49 101.65
CA MET A 827 -84.52 79.79 102.52
C MET A 827 -85.61 80.73 103.06
N ALA A 828 -85.55 82.03 102.74
CA ALA A 828 -86.57 83.02 103.09
C ALA A 828 -87.50 83.43 101.93
N SER A 829 -87.19 83.11 100.66
CA SER A 829 -87.83 83.82 99.53
C SER A 829 -88.85 83.05 98.72
N MET A 830 -88.87 81.71 98.66
CA MET A 830 -89.81 81.06 97.74
C MET A 830 -90.47 79.75 98.19
N ASP A 831 -90.88 79.77 99.45
CA ASP A 831 -92.22 79.33 99.84
C ASP A 831 -93.36 80.10 99.09
N GLU A 832 -93.06 81.10 98.25
CA GLU A 832 -94.04 81.92 97.49
C GLU A 832 -94.29 81.48 96.01
N SER A 833 -93.44 80.66 95.35
CA SER A 833 -93.62 80.27 93.92
C SER A 833 -94.43 78.99 93.69
N VAL A 834 -94.79 78.28 94.75
CA VAL A 834 -95.78 77.18 94.77
C VAL A 834 -97.14 77.60 94.17
N ALA A 835 -97.37 78.87 93.83
CA ALA A 835 -98.67 79.33 93.35
C ALA A 835 -98.90 79.45 91.82
N LYS A 836 -97.91 79.43 90.89
CA LYS A 836 -98.18 80.04 89.54
C LYS A 836 -97.87 79.34 88.20
N LEU A 837 -97.07 78.27 88.07
CA LEU A 837 -96.85 77.62 86.74
C LEU A 837 -97.43 76.21 86.59
N THR A 838 -98.55 76.02 87.27
CA THR A 838 -99.78 75.31 86.87
C THR A 838 -100.27 75.61 85.42
N LYS A 839 -99.41 76.03 84.48
CA LYS A 839 -99.76 76.53 83.15
C LYS A 839 -99.03 75.86 81.97
N GLU A 840 -97.84 75.27 82.16
CA GLU A 840 -97.07 74.69 81.03
C GLU A 840 -97.38 73.23 80.72
N LYS A 841 -98.22 72.58 81.52
CA LYS A 841 -98.87 71.29 81.25
C LYS A 841 -99.63 71.22 79.88
N LYS A 842 -99.80 72.33 79.15
CA LYS A 842 -100.61 72.40 77.91
C LYS A 842 -99.82 72.19 76.59
N ALA A 843 -98.50 72.41 76.55
CA ALA A 843 -97.74 72.26 75.30
C ALA A 843 -97.41 70.80 74.93
N LEU A 844 -97.57 69.89 75.90
CA LEU A 844 -97.26 68.46 75.83
C LEU A 844 -98.34 67.61 75.12
N GLN A 845 -99.23 68.20 74.33
CA GLN A 845 -100.31 67.48 73.63
C GLN A 845 -100.20 67.45 72.09
N GLU A 846 -99.36 68.27 71.44
CA GLU A 846 -99.41 68.40 69.96
C GLU A 846 -98.26 67.72 69.18
N ALA A 847 -97.08 67.50 69.75
CA ALA A 847 -95.92 67.08 68.95
C ALA A 847 -95.77 65.55 68.75
N HIS A 848 -96.49 64.71 69.51
CA HIS A 848 -96.33 63.24 69.44
C HIS A 848 -97.12 62.59 68.28
N GLN A 849 -98.10 63.28 67.67
CA GLN A 849 -98.92 62.70 66.58
C GLN A 849 -98.18 62.56 65.23
N GLN A 850 -97.01 63.19 65.07
CA GLN A 850 -96.20 63.11 63.84
C GLN A 850 -95.39 61.78 63.73
N THR A 851 -95.31 61.00 64.81
CA THR A 851 -94.59 59.72 64.89
C THR A 851 -95.27 58.54 64.17
N LEU A 852 -96.36 58.74 63.41
CA LEU A 852 -97.18 57.61 62.93
C LEU A 852 -97.17 57.35 61.41
N ASP A 853 -96.73 58.26 60.53
CA ASP A 853 -96.94 58.09 59.08
C ASP A 853 -95.71 57.63 58.25
N ASP A 854 -94.47 57.92 58.65
CA ASP A 854 -93.33 57.70 57.74
C ASP A 854 -92.71 56.29 57.78
N LEU A 855 -92.99 55.49 58.81
CA LEU A 855 -92.41 54.14 58.98
C LEU A 855 -93.02 53.09 58.01
N GLN A 856 -94.23 53.32 57.48
CA GLN A 856 -94.98 52.36 56.66
C GLN A 856 -94.48 52.26 55.20
N ALA A 857 -93.65 53.20 54.72
CA ALA A 857 -93.22 53.25 53.31
C ALA A 857 -91.93 52.43 53.01
N GLU A 858 -91.19 52.02 54.04
CA GLU A 858 -89.91 51.29 53.89
C GLU A 858 -90.07 49.76 53.67
N GLU A 859 -91.25 49.16 53.85
CA GLU A 859 -91.41 47.69 53.76
C GLU A 859 -91.72 47.13 52.35
N ASP A 860 -92.31 47.90 51.42
CA ASP A 860 -92.80 47.35 50.13
C ASP A 860 -91.73 47.19 49.02
N LYS A 861 -90.53 47.78 49.15
CA LYS A 861 -89.48 47.75 48.10
C LYS A 861 -88.63 46.47 48.08
N VAL A 862 -88.52 45.75 49.20
CA VAL A 862 -87.60 44.61 49.37
C VAL A 862 -88.08 43.33 48.67
N ASN A 863 -89.38 43.16 48.44
CA ASN A 863 -89.96 41.95 47.86
C ASN A 863 -89.65 41.71 46.36
N THR A 864 -89.10 42.68 45.64
CA THR A 864 -88.90 42.61 44.17
C THR A 864 -87.53 42.06 43.75
N LEU A 865 -86.50 42.11 44.60
CA LEU A 865 -85.11 41.77 44.24
C LEU A 865 -84.78 40.26 44.35
N THR A 866 -85.53 39.50 45.15
CA THR A 866 -85.27 38.08 45.43
C THR A 866 -85.51 37.16 44.22
N LYS A 867 -86.26 37.61 43.19
CA LYS A 867 -86.60 36.80 42.00
C LYS A 867 -85.55 36.82 40.87
N ALA A 868 -84.54 37.69 40.93
CA ALA A 868 -83.50 37.79 39.89
C ALA A 868 -82.29 36.85 40.12
N LYS A 869 -82.13 36.33 41.34
CA LYS A 869 -80.99 35.50 41.78
C LYS A 869 -80.98 34.09 41.16
N THR A 870 -82.16 33.51 40.91
CA THR A 870 -82.32 32.08 40.53
C THR A 870 -82.02 31.76 39.05
N LYS A 871 -81.64 32.76 38.23
CA LYS A 871 -81.44 32.59 36.77
C LYS A 871 -79.96 32.56 36.34
N LEU A 872 -79.03 32.91 37.23
CA LEU A 872 -77.58 32.99 36.96
C LEU A 872 -76.83 31.69 37.34
N GLU A 873 -77.41 30.85 38.20
CA GLU A 873 -76.80 29.59 38.66
C GLU A 873 -76.79 28.47 37.60
N GLN A 874 -77.59 28.58 36.52
CA GLN A 874 -77.68 27.58 35.45
C GLN A 874 -76.59 27.74 34.34
N GLN A 875 -75.81 28.83 34.33
CA GLN A 875 -74.81 29.12 33.28
C GLN A 875 -73.37 28.72 33.67
N VAL A 876 -73.15 28.32 34.92
CA VAL A 876 -71.82 27.97 35.44
C VAL A 876 -71.50 26.48 35.19
N ASP A 877 -72.51 25.60 35.23
CA ASP A 877 -72.38 24.15 34.99
C ASP A 877 -71.92 23.77 33.56
N ASP A 878 -72.18 24.62 32.55
CA ASP A 878 -71.79 24.35 31.15
C ASP A 878 -70.30 24.67 30.86
N LEU A 879 -69.63 25.42 31.76
CA LEU A 879 -68.22 25.82 31.58
C LEU A 879 -67.22 24.79 32.13
N GLU A 880 -67.64 23.94 33.08
CA GLU A 880 -66.77 22.90 33.66
C GLU A 880 -66.58 21.67 32.75
N GLY A 881 -67.50 21.41 31.80
CA GLY A 881 -67.35 20.33 30.81
C GLY A 881 -66.32 20.58 29.70
N SER A 882 -65.95 21.84 29.47
CA SER A 882 -65.11 22.23 28.33
C SER A 882 -63.60 22.21 28.62
N LEU A 883 -63.20 22.22 29.90
CA LEU A 883 -61.79 22.20 30.32
C LEU A 883 -61.17 20.78 30.28
N GLU A 884 -61.97 19.73 30.41
CA GLU A 884 -61.51 18.32 30.45
C GLU A 884 -61.29 17.73 29.03
N GLN A 885 -61.95 18.27 28.00
CA GLN A 885 -61.76 17.86 26.59
C GLN A 885 -60.47 18.44 25.97
N GLU A 886 -59.92 19.51 26.54
CA GLU A 886 -58.80 20.27 25.98
C GLU A 886 -57.41 19.68 26.29
N LYS A 887 -57.28 18.86 27.35
CA LYS A 887 -56.07 18.08 27.65
C LYS A 887 -55.84 16.91 26.69
N LYS A 888 -56.88 16.44 25.98
CA LYS A 888 -56.78 15.26 25.08
C LYS A 888 -56.48 15.64 23.63
N LEU A 889 -56.95 16.81 23.18
CA LEU A 889 -56.75 17.32 21.81
C LEU A 889 -55.37 17.93 21.55
N ARG A 890 -54.65 18.36 22.59
CA ARG A 890 -53.31 18.98 22.46
C ARG A 890 -52.20 18.00 22.02
N MET A 891 -52.32 16.70 22.35
CA MET A 891 -51.36 15.67 21.90
C MET A 891 -51.56 15.25 20.44
N ASP A 892 -52.76 15.40 19.87
CA ASP A 892 -53.05 15.07 18.47
C ASP A 892 -52.90 16.28 17.52
N LEU A 893 -53.01 17.51 18.04
CA LEU A 893 -52.76 18.76 17.29
C LEU A 893 -51.27 18.91 16.89
N GLU A 894 -50.36 18.30 17.65
CA GLU A 894 -48.92 18.29 17.38
C GLU A 894 -48.55 17.35 16.20
N ARG A 895 -49.47 16.46 15.80
CA ARG A 895 -49.33 15.58 14.61
C ARG A 895 -49.94 16.12 13.32
N SER A 896 -50.89 17.08 13.36
CA SER A 896 -51.61 17.54 12.15
C SER A 896 -51.55 19.05 11.85
N LYS A 897 -51.13 19.93 12.79
CA LYS A 897 -50.86 21.36 12.48
C LYS A 897 -49.60 21.57 11.62
N ARG A 898 -48.72 20.56 11.55
CA ARG A 898 -47.64 20.48 10.56
C ARG A 898 -48.14 20.34 9.11
N LYS A 899 -49.45 20.21 8.86
CA LYS A 899 -49.94 19.89 7.52
C LYS A 899 -50.69 21.00 6.81
N LEU A 900 -51.50 21.81 7.48
CA LEU A 900 -52.37 22.75 6.79
C LEU A 900 -52.38 24.03 7.61
N GLU A 901 -51.50 24.95 7.24
CA GLU A 901 -51.87 25.99 6.29
C GLU A 901 -52.55 27.11 7.06
N GLY A 902 -52.16 28.35 6.81
CA GLY A 902 -52.20 28.85 5.43
C GLY A 902 -53.63 29.24 5.07
N ASP A 903 -54.60 28.69 5.79
CA ASP A 903 -55.93 29.20 5.85
C ASP A 903 -55.98 30.23 6.97
N LEU A 904 -56.02 31.49 6.56
CA LEU A 904 -56.71 32.55 7.30
C LEU A 904 -55.93 33.18 8.47
N LYS A 905 -55.36 34.38 8.37
CA LYS A 905 -55.49 35.43 7.36
C LYS A 905 -56.89 35.98 7.05
N LEU A 906 -57.99 35.44 7.59
CA LEU A 906 -59.35 36.05 7.46
C LEU A 906 -60.05 36.30 8.80
N ALA A 907 -59.31 36.30 9.92
CA ALA A 907 -59.83 36.77 11.21
C ALA A 907 -58.77 37.61 11.95
N GLN A 908 -58.01 38.48 11.29
CA GLN A 908 -58.56 39.77 10.85
C GLN A 908 -59.48 40.40 11.89
N GLU A 909 -59.16 41.64 12.20
CA GLU A 909 -60.14 42.73 12.20
C GLU A 909 -61.14 42.80 13.36
N SER A 910 -61.35 41.75 14.17
CA SER A 910 -62.37 41.82 15.23
C SER A 910 -61.89 42.24 16.64
N ILE A 911 -60.58 42.26 16.95
CA ILE A 911 -60.10 42.64 18.31
C ILE A 911 -59.47 44.05 18.36
N MET A 912 -59.60 44.79 17.26
CA MET A 912 -59.55 46.26 17.31
C MET A 912 -60.54 46.84 18.36
N ASP A 913 -61.69 46.21 18.65
CA ASP A 913 -62.74 46.85 19.48
C ASP A 913 -62.48 46.86 21.00
N LEU A 914 -61.55 46.05 21.51
CA LEU A 914 -61.12 46.14 22.92
C LEU A 914 -60.04 47.22 23.14
N GLU A 915 -59.83 48.06 22.12
CA GLU A 915 -59.50 49.49 22.22
C GLU A 915 -59.90 50.15 23.54
N ASN A 916 -61.13 50.00 24.01
CA ASN A 916 -61.67 51.08 24.84
C ASN A 916 -61.47 50.92 26.34
N ASP A 917 -61.21 49.71 26.84
CA ASP A 917 -61.27 49.48 28.29
C ASP A 917 -59.97 49.85 29.01
N LYS A 918 -58.84 49.88 28.29
CA LYS A 918 -57.59 50.42 28.81
C LYS A 918 -57.66 51.95 28.97
N GLN A 919 -58.54 52.61 28.19
CA GLN A 919 -58.74 54.06 28.14
C GLN A 919 -59.41 54.65 29.40
N GLN A 920 -60.22 53.89 30.14
CA GLN A 920 -60.92 54.41 31.33
C GLN A 920 -60.13 54.29 32.65
N ALA A 921 -59.10 53.43 32.68
CA ALA A 921 -58.23 53.27 33.85
C ALA A 921 -57.35 54.52 34.11
N ASP A 922 -57.04 55.31 33.06
CA ASP A 922 -56.26 56.56 33.17
C ASP A 922 -57.10 57.78 33.63
N GLU A 923 -58.43 57.79 33.46
CA GLU A 923 -59.29 58.94 33.83
C GLU A 923 -59.59 59.05 35.34
N LYS A 924 -59.49 57.94 36.09
CA LYS A 924 -59.61 57.97 37.55
C LYS A 924 -58.50 58.78 38.24
N ILE A 925 -57.40 59.09 37.55
CA ILE A 925 -56.32 59.92 38.08
C ILE A 925 -56.60 61.43 37.85
N LYS A 926 -57.43 61.84 36.86
CA LYS A 926 -57.85 63.25 36.66
C LYS A 926 -59.08 63.69 37.45
N LYS A 927 -59.89 62.74 37.96
CA LYS A 927 -60.97 63.02 38.94
C LYS A 927 -60.47 63.69 40.23
N LYS A 928 -59.16 63.90 40.41
CA LYS A 928 -58.57 64.57 41.57
C LYS A 928 -57.98 65.97 41.34
N GLU A 929 -57.89 66.49 40.11
CA GLU A 929 -57.28 67.83 39.89
C GLU A 929 -58.30 68.99 39.74
N PHE A 930 -59.60 68.72 39.55
CA PHE A 930 -60.60 69.78 39.34
C PHE A 930 -61.88 69.71 40.20
N GLU A 931 -61.74 69.16 41.41
CA GLU A 931 -62.40 69.74 42.60
C GLU A 931 -62.19 71.27 42.72
N THR A 932 -61.36 71.88 41.87
CA THR A 932 -60.85 73.23 42.02
C THR A 932 -61.58 74.30 41.19
N THR A 933 -62.52 73.95 40.31
CA THR A 933 -63.57 74.92 39.89
C THR A 933 -64.93 74.22 39.93
N GLN A 934 -65.44 73.84 41.10
CA GLN A 934 -65.71 74.78 42.18
C GLN A 934 -66.43 76.00 41.61
N LEU A 935 -67.60 76.26 42.19
CA LEU A 935 -67.87 77.57 42.78
C LEU A 935 -67.94 78.78 41.87
N LEU A 936 -67.89 78.60 40.56
CA LEU A 936 -68.45 79.56 39.64
C LEU A 936 -69.65 78.88 39.00
N SER A 937 -70.63 78.53 39.83
CA SER A 937 -71.49 79.64 40.23
C SER A 937 -71.63 80.56 39.03
N LYS A 938 -72.72 80.42 38.35
CA LYS A 938 -73.70 81.38 38.74
C LYS A 938 -74.98 80.91 38.08
N VAL A 939 -75.95 80.57 38.92
CA VAL A 939 -76.86 81.60 39.45
C VAL A 939 -77.84 82.06 38.38
N GLU A 940 -77.64 81.78 37.09
CA GLU A 940 -78.50 82.37 36.05
C GLU A 940 -79.43 81.39 35.34
N ASP A 941 -79.59 80.18 35.91
CA ASP A 941 -80.85 79.42 35.79
C ASP A 941 -81.93 79.93 36.75
N GLU A 942 -81.69 80.92 37.61
CA GLU A 942 -82.74 81.49 38.47
C GLU A 942 -83.84 82.26 37.73
N GLN A 943 -83.79 82.37 36.40
CA GLN A 943 -84.93 82.90 35.64
C GLN A 943 -85.49 81.92 34.61
N SER A 944 -85.31 80.63 34.92
CA SER A 944 -86.36 79.61 34.90
C SER A 944 -87.76 80.12 35.23
N LEU A 945 -87.89 81.14 36.04
CA LEU A 945 -89.16 81.42 36.66
C LEU A 945 -89.54 82.85 36.27
N GLY A 946 -90.64 83.10 35.61
CA GLY A 946 -91.85 82.31 35.76
C GLY A 946 -92.96 82.77 34.85
N ALA A 947 -92.65 83.33 33.69
CA ALA A 947 -93.71 83.95 32.90
C ALA A 947 -94.37 82.99 31.90
N GLN A 948 -93.91 81.74 31.78
CA GLN A 948 -94.67 80.65 31.15
C GLN A 948 -96.00 80.35 31.85
N LEU A 949 -96.23 80.88 33.05
CA LEU A 949 -97.33 80.40 33.89
C LEU A 949 -98.42 81.43 34.15
N GLN A 950 -98.23 82.71 33.86
CA GLN A 950 -99.19 83.70 34.35
C GLN A 950 -100.44 83.95 33.50
N LYS A 951 -100.50 83.49 32.26
CA LYS A 951 -101.71 83.70 31.44
C LYS A 951 -102.21 82.49 30.64
N LYS A 952 -101.83 81.30 31.11
CA LYS A 952 -102.63 80.07 30.97
C LYS A 952 -104.02 80.17 31.65
N ILE A 953 -104.36 81.30 32.25
CA ILE A 953 -105.43 81.35 33.25
C ILE A 953 -106.45 82.45 32.98
N LYS A 954 -106.11 83.46 32.16
CA LYS A 954 -107.11 84.42 31.74
C LYS A 954 -107.76 83.93 30.46
N GLU A 955 -108.96 83.43 30.66
CA GLU A 955 -110.06 83.71 29.75
C GLU A 955 -110.05 82.78 28.51
N LEU A 956 -110.49 81.50 28.48
CA LEU A 956 -111.50 80.73 29.23
C LEU A 956 -112.72 81.54 29.73
N GLN A 957 -112.92 82.73 29.20
CA GLN A 957 -114.02 83.63 29.52
C GLN A 957 -114.52 84.18 28.19
N VAL A 958 -115.69 83.64 27.83
CA VAL A 958 -116.73 84.27 27.01
C VAL A 958 -116.60 84.04 25.49
N GLN A 959 -117.60 83.31 24.97
CA GLN A 959 -118.16 83.40 23.61
C GLN A 959 -117.35 82.86 22.43
#